data_AF-A0A428NVG4-F1
#
_entry.id   AF-A0A428NVG4-F1
#
_cell.length_a   1.000
_cell.length_b   1.000
_cell.length_c   1.000
_cell.angle_alpha   90.00
_cell.angle_beta   90.00
_cell.angle_gamma   90.00
#
_symmetry.space_group_name_H-M   'P 1'
#
loop_
_entity.id
_entity.type
_entity.pdbx_description
1 polymer ?
#
loop_
_entity_poly.entity_id
_entity_poly.type
_entity_poly.pdbx_seq_one_letter_code
_entity_poly.pdbx_strand_id
1 'polypeptide(L)'
;MATVERPMGVDPDDPYERALYLNQLGEQLNSKYSTTGSTSHLDQAIEALQEAVNAAPLDHPNRAEFLRNLSNWLHDRYLRKRSMSDLESSVLIMRDSLDATLDSDSHRPIAFDNLAVVLMNRYRGKGVKWDLDEAIDLSRQAVAACPTNDPIRAGLLDNLSVHLGYMHWRGGFRSDIEPILEEAISVAREAIRVSPEGHPSLAGRWKNLGTHLGHKYLSTESSTELEECIQCHLAALNQRQSPTLNRISAAREGLAYLADVPDWQRAYEASSAAVSLFPKLIFRSLHHSDRLHMLGQVAGLASDAAATALNAGKDLSVALRLLEEGRGVLSQSMEEMRSDLGSLRVQHPHFADELTRIRNALDDPQQEQQPDDPRRPWQIESQRRQEADEQLEDLLRRIRKEPGFEDYLLPPSEAEMRDAAKNGPIVVINMSQFRCDAIIVEPHQLRLLPLSKLSLLNVEDLYGMRSIDATPVPLRQGSVSAGNFNLWESFLEQNEWDGTRPEPGYTNPQKEPQDALGSQKILSWLWEAVTEPILSALGFNETPTDDNWPHVWWIPTGMLSKFPVHAAGKYTSGPSETVLDRVRSSYSSSIKSLIQGRRRQAATSGSRHALLAAMERTTGITGTLPFATRELSMVRKLCESMSLNPIEPQLQKKDVLPHLHNCTIFHFAGHGKTDSDDPLNSKLLLNDWQSDPFTVGSLLDEKLHDNPPFLAYLSACETGRIDNERFSDENIHLVSGCQLAGFRHVIGTLWEVEDESCVHVARITYKTIKEDGMTDESAGGKLGTLVLQAFLSSPTFKVTVLSRPTSTNTFPDGVQVIRSDYSPSSLVGAFRGQDAVVSLVGRDGYAEQRKLIDAALEAGVKRFIPSEYGNNSADPRVRALAPILEGKKAKVDFLKQHEDNLSWTVLITGAFFDWALQTGFLGFNLKACTALVYDKGVVPFSTSTLPQISRAIVAVLENPAVAANQYVYVESFTVTQNQILAALENATGESWKVENQSFGPLVADAKERFQNGDLSAARVLNLAAGLANWEDGPDGDWSTQPGGSWNERLGLEKEDLVEVVGKLV
;
A
#
# COMPACT_ATOMS: atom_id res chain seq x y z
N MET A 1 29.23 10.71 24.60
CA MET A 1 29.31 11.37 25.92
C MET A 1 29.77 12.81 25.73
N ALA A 2 28.83 13.75 25.59
CA ALA A 2 29.14 15.18 25.68
C ALA A 2 29.12 15.57 27.17
N THR A 3 30.22 16.14 27.63
CA THR A 3 30.45 16.63 28.99
C THR A 3 29.40 17.67 29.40
N VAL A 4 28.48 17.29 30.28
CA VAL A 4 27.83 18.23 31.19
C VAL A 4 28.92 18.70 32.15
N GLU A 5 29.15 20.01 32.25
CA GLU A 5 30.12 20.57 33.20
C GLU A 5 29.72 20.15 34.63
N ARG A 6 30.65 19.49 35.34
CA ARG A 6 30.48 19.19 36.77
C ARG A 6 30.24 20.50 37.53
N PRO A 7 29.23 20.59 38.41
CA PRO A 7 29.15 21.70 39.34
C PRO A 7 30.45 21.74 40.15
N MET A 8 31.15 22.88 40.15
CA MET A 8 32.36 23.06 40.97
C MET A 8 31.98 22.95 42.46
N GLY A 9 32.44 21.89 43.13
CA GLY A 9 32.33 21.73 44.59
C GLY A 9 31.67 20.44 45.11
N VAL A 10 31.23 19.52 44.24
CA VAL A 10 30.57 18.26 44.65
C VAL A 10 31.61 17.19 44.99
N ASP A 11 31.57 16.63 46.21
CA ASP A 11 32.36 15.47 46.61
C ASP A 11 31.70 14.18 46.09
N PRO A 12 32.29 13.46 45.11
CA PRO A 12 31.71 12.23 44.54
C PRO A 12 31.59 11.08 45.54
N ASP A 13 32.32 11.17 46.66
CA ASP A 13 32.34 10.16 47.72
C ASP A 13 31.30 10.45 48.82
N ASP A 14 30.66 11.62 48.84
CA ASP A 14 29.52 11.91 49.71
C ASP A 14 28.21 11.37 49.11
N PRO A 15 27.54 10.39 49.76
CA PRO A 15 26.28 9.83 49.29
C PRO A 15 25.15 10.86 49.09
N TYR A 16 25.13 11.94 49.88
CA TYR A 16 24.11 13.01 49.78
C TYR A 16 24.30 13.85 48.52
N GLU A 17 25.51 14.37 48.30
CA GLU A 17 25.81 15.22 47.15
C GLU A 17 25.79 14.43 45.84
N ARG A 18 26.22 13.15 45.88
CA ARG A 18 26.15 12.24 44.73
C ARG A 18 24.71 11.97 44.30
N ALA A 19 23.79 11.74 45.24
CA ALA A 19 22.38 11.50 44.91
C ALA A 19 21.73 12.73 44.27
N LEU A 20 22.01 13.93 44.78
CA LEU A 20 21.52 15.18 44.19
C LEU A 20 22.05 15.42 42.76
N TYR A 21 23.35 15.20 42.54
CA TYR A 21 23.95 15.32 41.21
C TYR A 21 23.31 14.36 40.19
N LEU A 22 23.10 13.10 40.60
CA LEU A 22 22.48 12.09 39.75
C LEU A 22 21.01 12.40 39.43
N ASN A 23 20.26 12.94 40.40
CA ASN A 23 18.90 13.44 40.13
C ASN A 23 18.90 14.57 39.10
N GLN A 24 19.80 15.56 39.24
CA GLN A 24 19.90 16.67 38.29
C GLN A 24 20.30 16.20 36.88
N LEU A 25 21.21 15.22 36.79
CA LEU A 25 21.58 14.60 35.51
C LEU A 25 20.37 13.87 34.91
N GLY A 26 19.64 13.11 35.73
CA GLY A 26 18.40 12.44 35.34
C GLY A 26 17.36 13.43 34.80
N GLU A 27 17.15 14.56 35.49
CA GLU A 27 16.23 15.62 35.05
C GLU A 27 16.65 16.25 33.72
N GLN A 28 17.94 16.50 33.51
CA GLN A 28 18.45 17.01 32.23
C GLN A 28 18.26 16.00 31.10
N LEU A 29 18.49 14.71 31.37
CA LEU A 29 18.29 13.63 30.41
C LEU A 29 16.80 13.43 30.11
N ASN A 30 15.93 13.52 31.12
CA ASN A 30 14.49 13.47 30.94
C ASN A 30 13.99 14.69 30.15
N SER A 31 14.52 15.89 30.43
CA SER A 31 14.23 17.08 29.63
C SER A 31 14.67 16.89 28.17
N LYS A 32 15.84 16.27 27.93
CA LYS A 32 16.26 15.89 26.58
C LYS A 32 15.33 14.86 25.95
N TYR A 33 14.91 13.84 26.70
CA TYR A 33 13.90 12.89 26.27
C TYR A 33 12.62 13.60 25.85
N SER A 34 12.12 14.53 26.65
CA SER A 34 10.94 15.33 26.29
C SER A 34 11.19 16.09 24.98
N THR A 35 12.39 16.69 24.79
CA THR A 35 12.73 17.49 23.57
C THR A 35 12.89 16.67 22.31
N THR A 36 13.38 15.44 22.43
CA THR A 36 13.71 14.64 21.26
C THR A 36 12.82 13.43 21.11
N GLY A 37 11.91 13.17 22.05
CA GLY A 37 11.14 11.93 22.22
C GLY A 37 11.98 10.64 22.24
N SER A 38 13.31 10.75 22.34
CA SER A 38 14.24 9.63 22.23
C SER A 38 14.20 8.79 23.48
N THR A 39 13.63 7.59 23.39
CA THR A 39 13.56 6.65 24.52
C THR A 39 14.92 6.31 25.11
N SER A 40 16.02 6.48 24.36
CA SER A 40 17.38 6.33 24.88
C SER A 40 17.73 7.36 25.95
N HIS A 41 17.26 8.62 25.82
CA HIS A 41 17.44 9.63 26.85
C HIS A 41 16.59 9.31 28.10
N LEU A 42 15.39 8.75 27.91
CA LEU A 42 14.53 8.31 29.02
C LEU A 42 15.17 7.13 29.78
N ASP A 43 15.70 6.15 29.05
CA ASP A 43 16.38 5.00 29.66
C ASP A 43 17.60 5.46 30.49
N GLN A 44 18.41 6.39 29.95
CA GLN A 44 19.54 6.98 30.69
C GLN A 44 19.09 7.82 31.90
N ALA A 45 17.96 8.52 31.82
CA ALA A 45 17.41 9.28 32.95
C ALA A 45 16.98 8.35 34.08
N ILE A 46 16.29 7.25 33.75
CA ILE A 46 15.88 6.21 34.70
C ILE A 46 17.09 5.55 35.36
N GLU A 47 18.13 5.23 34.59
CA GLU A 47 19.39 4.68 35.13
C GLU A 47 20.05 5.65 36.14
N ALA A 48 20.20 6.92 35.76
CA ALA A 48 20.80 7.94 36.63
C ALA A 48 20.00 8.11 37.94
N LEU A 49 18.67 8.12 37.87
CA LEU A 49 17.83 8.30 39.05
C LEU A 49 17.72 7.04 39.91
N GLN A 50 17.79 5.85 39.31
CA GLN A 50 17.91 4.60 40.06
C GLN A 50 19.22 4.57 40.87
N GLU A 51 20.33 5.06 40.29
CA GLU A 51 21.58 5.25 41.02
C GLU A 51 21.47 6.30 42.13
N ALA A 52 20.73 7.39 41.90
CA ALA A 52 20.48 8.42 42.92
C ALA A 52 19.73 7.85 44.14
N VAL A 53 18.66 7.08 43.92
CA VAL A 53 17.87 6.43 44.97
C VAL A 53 18.69 5.41 45.75
N ASN A 54 19.60 4.69 45.08
CA ASN A 54 20.50 3.71 45.70
C ASN A 54 21.61 4.37 46.51
N ALA A 55 22.07 5.56 46.11
CA ALA A 55 23.09 6.32 46.83
C ALA A 55 22.51 7.10 48.02
N ALA A 56 21.25 7.56 47.95
CA ALA A 56 20.62 8.34 49.00
C ALA A 56 20.35 7.49 50.27
N PRO A 57 20.82 7.90 51.46
CA PRO A 57 20.41 7.31 52.74
C PRO A 57 18.88 7.36 52.96
N LEU A 58 18.34 6.50 53.84
CA LEU A 58 16.89 6.45 54.12
C LEU A 58 16.33 7.76 54.71
N ASP A 59 17.15 8.49 55.45
CA ASP A 59 16.84 9.79 56.07
C ASP A 59 17.18 10.99 55.19
N HIS A 60 17.54 10.77 53.93
CA HIS A 60 17.87 11.85 53.00
C HIS A 60 16.64 12.76 52.78
N PRO A 61 16.77 14.09 52.93
CA PRO A 61 15.63 15.02 52.93
C PRO A 61 14.84 15.00 51.62
N ASN A 62 15.50 14.77 50.48
CA ASN A 62 14.86 14.69 49.16
C ASN A 62 14.60 13.24 48.70
N ARG A 63 14.68 12.23 49.58
CA ARG A 63 14.48 10.83 49.18
C ARG A 63 13.10 10.60 48.56
N ALA A 64 12.06 11.20 49.15
CA ALA A 64 10.69 11.12 48.64
C ALA A 64 10.58 11.68 47.21
N GLU A 65 11.27 12.79 46.91
CA GLU A 65 11.35 13.42 45.59
C GLU A 65 12.04 12.51 44.56
N PHE A 66 13.19 11.92 44.91
CA PHE A 66 13.91 11.00 44.01
C PHE A 66 13.06 9.77 43.67
N LEU A 67 12.38 9.19 44.67
CA LEU A 67 11.47 8.05 44.46
C LEU A 67 10.28 8.45 43.58
N ARG A 68 9.68 9.62 43.81
CA ARG A 68 8.57 10.13 43.01
C ARG A 68 8.98 10.31 41.54
N ASN A 69 10.11 10.96 41.28
CA ASN A 69 10.63 11.15 39.92
C ASN A 69 10.91 9.81 39.22
N LEU A 70 11.46 8.83 39.94
CA LEU A 70 11.79 7.52 39.38
C LEU A 70 10.54 6.76 39.00
N SER A 71 9.55 6.77 39.89
CA SER A 71 8.24 6.18 39.62
C SER A 71 7.55 6.83 38.42
N ASN A 72 7.59 8.17 38.30
CA ASN A 72 7.03 8.90 37.17
C ASN A 72 7.69 8.51 35.84
N TRP A 73 9.02 8.45 35.78
CA TRP A 73 9.72 8.12 34.52
C TRP A 73 9.58 6.65 34.13
N LEU A 74 9.51 5.73 35.10
CA LEU A 74 9.13 4.34 34.85
C LEU A 74 7.70 4.24 34.29
N HIS A 75 6.79 5.05 34.82
CA HIS A 75 5.43 5.15 34.31
C HIS A 75 5.39 5.71 32.88
N ASP A 76 6.15 6.75 32.57
CA ASP A 76 6.26 7.31 31.21
C ASP A 76 6.85 6.28 30.24
N ARG A 77 7.86 5.51 30.68
CA ARG A 77 8.42 4.41 29.89
C ARG A 77 7.38 3.30 29.67
N TYR A 78 6.53 3.01 30.65
CA TYR A 78 5.37 2.13 30.45
C TYR A 78 4.40 2.68 29.41
N LEU A 79 4.06 3.98 29.44
CA LEU A 79 3.15 4.56 28.46
C LEU A 79 3.68 4.44 27.03
N ARG A 80 5.01 4.51 26.86
CA ARG A 80 5.70 4.37 25.57
C ARG A 80 5.94 2.94 25.13
N LYS A 81 6.48 2.08 26.00
CA LYS A 81 6.95 0.71 25.67
C LYS A 81 5.97 -0.39 26.12
N ARG A 82 4.93 -0.04 26.88
CA ARG A 82 3.95 -0.96 27.48
C ARG A 82 4.58 -2.08 28.34
N SER A 83 5.74 -1.80 28.92
CA SER A 83 6.44 -2.71 29.84
C SER A 83 5.72 -2.81 31.19
N MET A 84 5.03 -3.92 31.43
CA MET A 84 4.32 -4.13 32.70
C MET A 84 5.25 -4.17 33.92
N SER A 85 6.50 -4.60 33.74
CA SER A 85 7.50 -4.56 34.80
C SER A 85 7.76 -3.14 35.28
N ASP A 86 7.81 -2.17 34.35
CA ASP A 86 8.05 -0.77 34.71
C ASP A 86 6.86 -0.19 35.50
N LEU A 87 5.63 -0.57 35.12
CA LEU A 87 4.43 -0.14 35.82
C LEU A 87 4.35 -0.72 37.25
N GLU A 88 4.71 -2.00 37.42
CA GLU A 88 4.77 -2.64 38.74
C GLU A 88 5.82 -1.98 39.64
N SER A 89 7.02 -1.76 39.10
CA SER A 89 8.08 -1.03 39.81
C SER A 89 7.64 0.39 40.16
N SER A 90 6.96 1.09 39.26
CA SER A 90 6.43 2.43 39.49
C SER A 90 5.45 2.48 40.66
N VAL A 91 4.54 1.50 40.79
CA VAL A 91 3.61 1.43 41.95
C VAL A 91 4.37 1.21 43.26
N LEU A 92 5.32 0.27 43.30
CA LEU A 92 6.10 -0.02 44.50
C LEU A 92 6.89 1.22 44.95
N ILE A 93 7.58 1.86 44.01
CA ILE A 93 8.40 3.04 44.28
C ILE A 93 7.55 4.24 44.70
N MET A 94 6.34 4.41 44.14
CA MET A 94 5.44 5.50 44.55
C MET A 94 4.88 5.27 45.96
N ARG A 95 4.63 4.01 46.36
CA ARG A 95 4.27 3.69 47.75
C ARG A 95 5.40 4.04 48.72
N ASP A 96 6.63 3.67 48.39
CA ASP A 96 7.81 4.04 49.19
C ASP A 96 7.99 5.56 49.28
N SER A 97 7.71 6.29 48.19
CA SER A 97 7.73 7.77 48.17
C SER A 97 6.67 8.36 49.12
N LEU A 98 5.45 7.83 49.09
CA LEU A 98 4.35 8.28 49.94
C LEU A 98 4.64 8.01 51.43
N ASP A 99 5.19 6.84 51.77
CA ASP A 99 5.61 6.48 53.12
C ASP A 99 6.76 7.38 53.63
N ALA A 100 7.64 7.82 52.72
CA ALA A 100 8.73 8.75 53.04
C ALA A 100 8.27 10.23 53.11
N THR A 101 7.05 10.55 52.68
CA THR A 101 6.51 11.92 52.70
C THR A 101 5.86 12.21 54.05
N LEU A 102 6.18 13.33 54.69
CA LEU A 102 5.57 13.73 55.97
C LEU A 102 4.11 14.19 55.79
N ASP A 103 3.27 14.01 56.82
CA ASP A 103 1.86 14.46 56.81
C ASP A 103 1.72 15.97 56.56
N SER A 104 2.70 16.76 57.01
CA SER A 104 2.72 18.22 56.87
C SER A 104 3.34 18.71 55.56
N ASP A 105 3.77 17.81 54.67
CA ASP A 105 4.40 18.20 53.41
C ASP A 105 3.39 18.76 52.41
N SER A 106 3.70 19.93 51.83
CA SER A 106 2.86 20.59 50.83
C SER A 106 2.71 19.80 49.52
N HIS A 107 3.55 18.79 49.28
CA HIS A 107 3.49 17.90 48.11
C HIS A 107 2.77 16.58 48.41
N ARG A 108 2.34 16.33 49.65
CA ARG A 108 1.60 15.10 50.01
C ARG A 108 0.35 14.87 49.14
N PRO A 109 -0.48 15.88 48.80
CA PRO A 109 -1.58 15.69 47.85
C PRO A 109 -1.12 15.17 46.48
N ILE A 110 0.04 15.62 45.98
CA ILE A 110 0.60 15.20 44.69
C ILE A 110 1.06 13.73 44.77
N ALA A 111 1.66 13.31 45.90
CA ALA A 111 2.06 11.92 46.09
C ALA A 111 0.86 10.97 46.11
N PHE A 112 -0.24 11.35 46.78
CA PHE A 112 -1.50 10.58 46.75
C PHE A 112 -2.07 10.46 45.32
N ASP A 113 -2.12 11.57 44.59
CA ASP A 113 -2.65 11.62 43.23
C ASP A 113 -1.80 10.82 42.23
N ASN A 114 -0.47 10.96 42.28
CA ASN A 114 0.43 10.17 41.43
C ASN A 114 0.28 8.67 41.69
N LEU A 115 0.19 8.24 42.95
CA LEU A 115 -0.07 6.84 43.28
C LEU A 115 -1.41 6.37 42.72
N ALA A 116 -2.46 7.19 42.86
CA ALA A 116 -3.77 6.89 42.29
C ALA A 116 -3.72 6.71 40.77
N VAL A 117 -3.01 7.58 40.05
CA VAL A 117 -2.85 7.50 38.58
C VAL A 117 -2.12 6.22 38.17
N VAL A 118 -1.01 5.87 38.83
CA VAL A 118 -0.26 4.64 38.49
C VAL A 118 -1.09 3.39 38.81
N LEU A 119 -1.83 3.38 39.92
CA LEU A 119 -2.76 2.30 40.26
C LEU A 119 -3.90 2.18 39.25
N MET A 120 -4.47 3.30 38.80
CA MET A 120 -5.47 3.30 37.73
C MET A 120 -4.91 2.72 36.42
N ASN A 121 -3.67 3.06 36.04
CA ASN A 121 -3.05 2.49 34.85
C ASN A 121 -2.72 0.99 35.03
N ARG A 122 -2.36 0.55 36.24
CA ARG A 122 -2.23 -0.88 36.56
C ARG A 122 -3.57 -1.60 36.51
N TYR A 123 -4.62 -0.98 37.00
CA TYR A 123 -5.99 -1.47 36.87
C TYR A 123 -6.37 -1.63 35.40
N ARG A 124 -6.11 -0.62 34.56
CA ARG A 124 -6.35 -0.71 33.11
C ARG A 124 -5.52 -1.82 32.46
N GLY A 125 -4.30 -2.06 32.92
CA GLY A 125 -3.43 -3.11 32.37
C GLY A 125 -3.74 -4.55 32.82
N LYS A 126 -4.23 -4.74 34.06
CA LYS A 126 -4.38 -6.07 34.69
C LYS A 126 -5.77 -6.37 35.27
N GLY A 127 -6.68 -5.41 35.27
CA GLY A 127 -8.04 -5.56 35.79
C GLY A 127 -8.12 -5.86 37.29
N VAL A 128 -7.08 -5.55 38.08
CA VAL A 128 -7.04 -5.82 39.53
C VAL A 128 -8.03 -4.92 40.24
N LYS A 129 -9.24 -5.42 40.52
CA LYS A 129 -10.36 -4.62 41.06
C LYS A 129 -9.99 -3.70 42.22
N TRP A 130 -9.17 -4.19 43.15
CA TRP A 130 -8.78 -3.44 44.35
C TRP A 130 -7.95 -2.17 44.03
N ASP A 131 -7.23 -2.14 42.90
CA ASP A 131 -6.44 -0.97 42.49
C ASP A 131 -7.33 0.22 42.14
N LEU A 132 -8.52 -0.02 41.58
CA LEU A 132 -9.47 1.04 41.25
C LEU A 132 -10.07 1.65 42.52
N ASP A 133 -10.47 0.80 43.47
CA ASP A 133 -11.00 1.24 44.76
C ASP A 133 -9.93 2.05 45.52
N GLU A 134 -8.69 1.56 45.58
CA GLU A 134 -7.56 2.27 46.20
C GLU A 134 -7.28 3.62 45.48
N ALA A 135 -7.26 3.65 44.15
CA ALA A 135 -7.01 4.88 43.39
C ALA A 135 -8.06 5.96 43.69
N ILE A 136 -9.34 5.61 43.82
CA ILE A 136 -10.41 6.56 44.15
C ILE A 136 -10.23 7.09 45.57
N ASP A 137 -9.94 6.21 46.53
CA ASP A 137 -9.71 6.61 47.92
C ASP A 137 -8.50 7.54 48.06
N LEU A 138 -7.41 7.26 47.34
CA LEU A 138 -6.22 8.12 47.30
C LEU A 138 -6.52 9.46 46.62
N SER A 139 -7.30 9.48 45.55
CA SER A 139 -7.69 10.73 44.85
C SER A 139 -8.58 11.61 45.74
N ARG A 140 -9.50 11.00 46.50
CA ARG A 140 -10.31 11.72 47.52
C ARG A 140 -9.42 12.30 48.62
N GLN A 141 -8.45 11.53 49.10
CA GLN A 141 -7.47 12.01 50.09
C GLN A 141 -6.64 13.18 49.55
N ALA A 142 -6.20 13.11 48.30
CA ALA A 142 -5.47 14.21 47.64
C ALA A 142 -6.31 15.50 47.60
N VAL A 143 -7.57 15.43 47.15
CA VAL A 143 -8.48 16.58 47.09
C VAL A 143 -8.81 17.14 48.48
N ALA A 144 -8.96 16.28 49.48
CA ALA A 144 -9.25 16.67 50.86
C ALA A 144 -8.04 17.33 51.54
N ALA A 145 -6.83 16.86 51.25
CA ALA A 145 -5.58 17.43 51.77
C ALA A 145 -5.15 18.72 51.05
N CYS A 146 -5.74 19.02 49.89
CA CYS A 146 -5.40 20.19 49.07
C CYS A 146 -6.28 21.42 49.41
N PRO A 147 -5.68 22.57 49.78
CA PRO A 147 -6.42 23.81 50.02
C PRO A 147 -7.26 24.25 48.81
N THR A 148 -8.41 24.88 49.06
CA THR A 148 -9.37 25.27 48.01
C THR A 148 -8.83 26.26 46.97
N ASN A 149 -7.85 27.07 47.34
CA ASN A 149 -7.22 28.08 46.47
C ASN A 149 -5.87 27.64 45.90
N ASP A 150 -5.45 26.39 46.15
CA ASP A 150 -4.18 25.89 45.62
C ASP A 150 -4.30 25.66 44.10
N PRO A 151 -3.37 26.18 43.26
CA PRO A 151 -3.37 25.96 41.82
C PRO A 151 -3.47 24.50 41.38
N ILE A 152 -2.98 23.56 42.20
CA ILE A 152 -2.98 22.12 41.87
C ILE A 152 -4.38 21.50 41.97
N ARG A 153 -5.31 22.11 42.73
CA ARG A 153 -6.61 21.53 43.08
C ARG A 153 -7.44 21.13 41.87
N ALA A 154 -7.39 21.95 40.81
CA ALA A 154 -8.12 21.68 39.59
C ALA A 154 -7.66 20.38 38.89
N GLY A 155 -6.37 20.03 39.01
CA GLY A 155 -5.83 18.77 38.49
C GLY A 155 -6.29 17.57 39.32
N LEU A 156 -6.23 17.69 40.65
CA LEU A 156 -6.68 16.63 41.57
C LEU A 156 -8.17 16.29 41.40
N LEU A 157 -9.01 17.32 41.24
CA LEU A 157 -10.44 17.15 40.97
C LEU A 157 -10.66 16.45 39.62
N ASP A 158 -9.94 16.85 38.57
CA ASP A 158 -10.05 16.21 37.25
C ASP A 158 -9.69 14.72 37.32
N ASN A 159 -8.57 14.36 37.94
CA ASN A 159 -8.17 12.96 38.12
C ASN A 159 -9.18 12.15 38.93
N LEU A 160 -9.71 12.72 40.03
CA LEU A 160 -10.78 12.09 40.80
C LEU A 160 -12.03 11.85 39.92
N SER A 161 -12.43 12.82 39.12
CA SER A 161 -13.59 12.68 38.22
C SER A 161 -13.40 11.54 37.21
N VAL A 162 -12.20 11.43 36.63
CA VAL A 162 -11.83 10.34 35.72
C VAL A 162 -11.92 9.00 36.45
N HIS A 163 -11.33 8.88 37.66
CA HIS A 163 -11.37 7.63 38.42
C HIS A 163 -12.79 7.18 38.76
N LEU A 164 -13.64 8.10 39.21
CA LEU A 164 -15.07 7.85 39.46
C LEU A 164 -15.82 7.45 38.18
N GLY A 165 -15.53 8.13 37.06
CA GLY A 165 -16.14 7.82 35.76
C GLY A 165 -15.78 6.42 35.25
N TYR A 166 -14.54 5.97 35.44
CA TYR A 166 -14.11 4.60 35.12
C TYR A 166 -14.81 3.56 36.00
N MET A 167 -15.02 3.85 37.29
CA MET A 167 -15.78 2.97 38.19
C MET A 167 -17.24 2.84 37.75
N HIS A 168 -17.88 3.95 37.36
CA HIS A 168 -19.21 3.90 36.78
C HIS A 168 -19.25 3.04 35.51
N TRP A 169 -18.34 3.31 34.56
CA TRP A 169 -18.29 2.59 33.29
C TRP A 169 -18.09 1.07 33.47
N ARG A 170 -17.31 0.64 34.47
CA ARG A 170 -17.16 -0.78 34.84
C ARG A 170 -18.37 -1.37 35.56
N GLY A 171 -19.11 -0.51 36.26
CA GLY A 171 -20.32 -0.87 36.98
C GLY A 171 -21.52 -1.17 36.08
N GLY A 172 -21.56 -0.54 34.90
CA GLY A 172 -22.73 -0.52 34.02
C GLY A 172 -23.88 0.30 34.63
N PHE A 173 -25.08 0.19 34.06
CA PHE A 173 -26.27 0.96 34.48
C PHE A 173 -26.98 0.42 35.73
N ARG A 174 -26.23 0.03 36.77
CA ARG A 174 -26.82 -0.42 38.03
C ARG A 174 -27.17 0.77 38.92
N SER A 175 -28.34 0.71 39.55
CA SER A 175 -28.87 1.81 40.38
C SER A 175 -27.98 2.19 41.57
N ASP A 176 -27.11 1.29 42.04
CA ASP A 176 -26.16 1.52 43.13
C ASP A 176 -24.91 2.30 42.69
N ILE A 177 -24.68 2.46 41.40
CA ILE A 177 -23.49 3.10 40.81
C ILE A 177 -23.82 4.46 40.17
N GLU A 178 -25.10 4.75 39.90
CA GLU A 178 -25.58 6.07 39.44
C GLU A 178 -25.09 7.26 40.33
N PRO A 179 -25.08 7.17 41.68
CA PRO A 179 -24.55 8.26 42.51
C PRO A 179 -23.07 8.57 42.27
N ILE A 180 -22.28 7.58 41.83
CA ILE A 180 -20.86 7.73 41.52
C ILE A 180 -20.67 8.54 40.23
N LEU A 181 -21.55 8.37 39.24
CA LEU A 181 -21.54 9.17 38.02
C LEU A 181 -21.90 10.64 38.31
N GLU A 182 -22.90 10.88 39.17
CA GLU A 182 -23.26 12.23 39.60
C GLU A 182 -22.12 12.91 40.38
N GLU A 183 -21.40 12.15 41.22
CA GLU A 183 -20.19 12.62 41.87
C GLU A 183 -19.11 12.99 40.83
N ALA A 184 -18.85 12.12 39.85
CA ALA A 184 -17.88 12.38 38.78
C ALA A 184 -18.21 13.67 38.00
N ILE A 185 -19.47 13.86 37.60
CA ILE A 185 -19.95 15.06 36.90
C ILE A 185 -19.80 16.31 37.79
N SER A 186 -20.17 16.22 39.07
CA SER A 186 -20.04 17.33 40.02
C SER A 186 -18.58 17.75 40.20
N VAL A 187 -17.69 16.78 40.39
CA VAL A 187 -16.25 17.02 40.59
C VAL A 187 -15.61 17.57 39.31
N ALA A 188 -15.97 17.07 38.12
CA ALA A 188 -15.49 17.59 36.84
C ALA A 188 -15.93 19.04 36.60
N ARG A 189 -17.20 19.39 36.94
CA ARG A 189 -17.68 20.78 36.91
C ARG A 189 -16.91 21.68 37.88
N GLU A 190 -16.60 21.20 39.08
CA GLU A 190 -15.76 21.96 40.03
C GLU A 190 -14.36 22.18 39.47
N ALA A 191 -13.73 21.15 38.90
CA ALA A 191 -12.40 21.22 38.29
C ALA A 191 -12.33 22.32 37.23
N ILE A 192 -13.31 22.39 36.32
CA ILE A 192 -13.41 23.44 35.30
C ILE A 192 -13.62 24.82 35.95
N ARG A 193 -14.51 24.94 36.93
CA ARG A 193 -14.81 26.21 37.61
C ARG A 193 -13.59 26.81 38.32
N VAL A 194 -12.73 25.97 38.91
CA VAL A 194 -11.51 26.42 39.60
C VAL A 194 -10.30 26.49 38.66
N SER A 195 -10.47 26.15 37.39
CA SER A 195 -9.42 26.30 36.38
C SER A 195 -9.28 27.76 35.95
N PRO A 196 -8.05 28.32 35.92
CA PRO A 196 -7.82 29.60 35.26
C PRO A 196 -8.14 29.54 33.76
N GLU A 197 -8.60 30.67 33.21
CA GLU A 197 -8.83 30.83 31.77
C GLU A 197 -7.50 30.66 31.00
N GLY A 198 -7.54 29.96 29.86
CA GLY A 198 -6.34 29.69 29.05
C GLY A 198 -5.39 28.64 29.63
N HIS A 199 -5.76 27.93 30.70
CA HIS A 199 -4.94 26.86 31.25
C HIS A 199 -4.79 25.69 30.26
N PRO A 200 -3.58 25.14 30.02
CA PRO A 200 -3.36 24.10 29.01
C PRO A 200 -4.21 22.83 29.19
N SER A 201 -4.47 22.39 30.42
CA SER A 201 -5.31 21.21 30.71
C SER A 201 -6.83 21.43 30.53
N LEU A 202 -7.27 22.64 30.20
CA LEU A 202 -8.71 22.98 30.18
C LEU A 202 -9.49 22.19 29.12
N ALA A 203 -8.93 21.93 27.93
CA ALA A 203 -9.56 21.03 26.95
C ALA A 203 -9.78 19.61 27.49
N GLY A 204 -8.79 19.06 28.22
CA GLY A 204 -8.90 17.74 28.82
C GLY A 204 -10.03 17.66 29.84
N ARG A 205 -10.14 18.68 30.71
CA ARG A 205 -11.21 18.79 31.72
C ARG A 205 -12.60 18.87 31.08
N TRP A 206 -12.76 19.72 30.06
CA TRP A 206 -14.01 19.82 29.29
C TRP A 206 -14.37 18.51 28.60
N LYS A 207 -13.37 17.83 28.02
CA LYS A 207 -13.55 16.52 27.41
C LYS A 207 -14.07 15.49 28.43
N ASN A 208 -13.40 15.36 29.57
CA ASN A 208 -13.77 14.41 30.62
C ASN A 208 -15.20 14.63 31.12
N LEU A 209 -15.59 15.90 31.35
CA LEU A 209 -16.98 16.25 31.67
C LEU A 209 -17.95 15.81 30.56
N GLY A 210 -17.59 16.08 29.30
CA GLY A 210 -18.36 15.62 28.14
C GLY A 210 -18.56 14.10 28.12
N THR A 211 -17.49 13.33 28.36
CA THR A 211 -17.54 11.86 28.45
C THR A 211 -18.51 11.40 29.57
N HIS A 212 -18.46 12.01 30.75
CA HIS A 212 -19.37 11.67 31.86
C HIS A 212 -20.83 12.01 31.55
N LEU A 213 -21.09 13.18 30.95
CA LEU A 213 -22.43 13.58 30.50
C LEU A 213 -22.95 12.66 29.39
N GLY A 214 -22.07 12.17 28.52
CA GLY A 214 -22.38 11.16 27.51
C GLY A 214 -22.83 9.84 28.14
N HIS A 215 -22.11 9.36 29.17
CA HIS A 215 -22.54 8.17 29.94
C HIS A 215 -23.91 8.37 30.61
N LYS A 216 -24.17 9.56 31.15
CA LYS A 216 -25.46 9.91 31.74
C LYS A 216 -26.57 10.01 30.70
N TYR A 217 -26.28 10.55 29.52
CA TYR A 217 -27.21 10.54 28.39
C TYR A 217 -27.59 9.10 28.02
N LEU A 218 -26.63 8.17 27.97
CA LEU A 218 -26.91 6.77 27.66
C LEU A 218 -27.79 6.08 28.73
N SER A 219 -27.72 6.49 30.00
CA SER A 219 -28.58 5.94 31.07
C SER A 219 -29.97 6.57 31.12
N THR A 220 -30.09 7.86 30.79
CA THR A 220 -31.31 8.65 30.96
C THR A 220 -32.08 8.91 29.65
N GLU A 221 -31.44 8.75 28.51
CA GLU A 221 -31.89 9.16 27.17
C GLU A 221 -32.30 10.65 27.09
N SER A 222 -31.75 11.49 27.98
CA SER A 222 -32.16 12.89 28.09
C SER A 222 -31.46 13.80 27.07
N SER A 223 -32.26 14.48 26.26
CA SER A 223 -31.79 15.46 25.27
C SER A 223 -31.01 16.65 25.87
N THR A 224 -31.25 16.99 27.15
CA THR A 224 -30.53 18.10 27.81
C THR A 224 -29.09 17.71 28.10
N GLU A 225 -28.89 16.52 28.66
CA GLU A 225 -27.58 15.92 28.92
C GLU A 225 -26.80 15.67 27.62
N LEU A 226 -27.48 15.25 26.54
CA LEU A 226 -26.85 15.12 25.22
C LEU A 226 -26.32 16.46 24.70
N GLU A 227 -27.13 17.53 24.77
CA GLU A 227 -26.69 18.86 24.31
C GLU A 227 -25.56 19.42 25.19
N GLU A 228 -25.61 19.21 26.52
CA GLU A 228 -24.51 19.62 27.42
C GLU A 228 -23.22 18.84 27.13
N CYS A 229 -23.32 17.52 26.88
CA CYS A 229 -22.19 16.68 26.45
C CYS A 229 -21.53 17.22 25.18
N ILE A 230 -22.34 17.51 24.14
CA ILE A 230 -21.86 18.07 22.87
C ILE A 230 -21.19 19.43 23.10
N GLN A 231 -21.80 20.30 23.90
CA GLN A 231 -21.23 21.62 24.23
C GLN A 231 -19.88 21.49 24.93
N CYS A 232 -19.71 20.53 25.84
CA CYS A 232 -18.44 20.27 26.50
C CYS A 232 -17.35 19.83 25.50
N HIS A 233 -17.65 18.91 24.58
CA HIS A 233 -16.70 18.49 23.55
C HIS A 233 -16.34 19.62 22.57
N LEU A 234 -17.31 20.45 22.16
CA LEU A 234 -17.07 21.62 21.32
C LEU A 234 -16.27 22.71 22.08
N ALA A 235 -16.53 22.91 23.37
CA ALA A 235 -15.78 23.83 24.21
C ALA A 235 -14.32 23.39 24.34
N ALA A 236 -14.07 22.08 24.50
CA ALA A 236 -12.74 21.50 24.53
C ALA A 236 -11.98 21.69 23.21
N LEU A 237 -12.61 21.41 22.07
CA LEU A 237 -12.02 21.59 20.73
C LEU A 237 -11.55 23.04 20.49
N ASN A 238 -12.30 24.01 21.03
CA ASN A 238 -12.06 25.44 20.85
C ASN A 238 -11.06 26.06 21.86
N GLN A 239 -10.53 25.30 22.83
CA GLN A 239 -9.50 25.79 23.76
C GLN A 239 -8.13 25.92 23.05
N ARG A 240 -7.86 27.07 22.42
CA ARG A 240 -6.64 27.29 21.62
C ARG A 240 -5.35 27.14 22.40
N GLN A 241 -5.37 27.43 23.70
CA GLN A 241 -4.21 27.32 24.59
C GLN A 241 -3.91 25.87 25.05
N SER A 242 -4.85 24.95 24.82
CA SER A 242 -4.68 23.55 25.18
C SER A 242 -3.90 22.78 24.10
N PRO A 243 -3.21 21.68 24.49
CA PRO A 243 -2.55 20.80 23.54
C PRO A 243 -3.46 20.35 22.40
N THR A 244 -2.94 20.41 21.18
CA THR A 244 -3.65 20.07 19.94
C THR A 244 -4.30 18.69 20.00
N LEU A 245 -3.59 17.70 20.56
CA LEU A 245 -4.07 16.32 20.67
C LEU A 245 -5.30 16.19 21.57
N ASN A 246 -5.36 16.92 22.69
CA ASN A 246 -6.51 16.91 23.59
C ASN A 246 -7.75 17.51 22.92
N ARG A 247 -7.55 18.54 22.10
CA ARG A 247 -8.63 19.19 21.33
C ARG A 247 -9.19 18.25 20.26
N ILE A 248 -8.31 17.53 19.55
CA ILE A 248 -8.70 16.53 18.54
C ILE A 248 -9.40 15.34 19.19
N SER A 249 -8.86 14.83 20.30
CA SER A 249 -9.49 13.75 21.08
C SER A 249 -10.90 14.14 21.53
N ALA A 250 -11.10 15.38 21.96
CA ALA A 250 -12.41 15.85 22.35
C ALA A 250 -13.41 15.90 21.19
N ALA A 251 -12.98 16.34 20.01
CA ALA A 251 -13.82 16.29 18.81
C ALA A 251 -14.18 14.84 18.47
N ARG A 252 -13.19 13.94 18.43
CA ARG A 252 -13.38 12.51 18.11
C ARG A 252 -14.42 11.85 19.01
N GLU A 253 -14.30 12.04 20.34
CA GLU A 253 -15.28 11.50 21.30
C GLU A 253 -16.66 12.14 21.14
N GLY A 254 -16.71 13.45 20.85
CA GLY A 254 -17.95 14.20 20.63
C GLY A 254 -18.72 13.82 19.35
N LEU A 255 -18.06 13.29 18.32
CA LEU A 255 -18.68 13.05 17.01
C LEU A 255 -19.82 12.02 17.06
N ALA A 256 -19.70 10.98 17.88
CA ALA A 256 -20.78 9.99 18.02
C ALA A 256 -22.06 10.61 18.60
N TYR A 257 -21.92 11.52 19.57
CA TYR A 257 -23.05 12.25 20.15
C TYR A 257 -23.60 13.31 19.20
N LEU A 258 -22.75 14.00 18.45
CA LEU A 258 -23.15 14.92 17.39
C LEU A 258 -23.96 14.23 16.28
N ALA A 259 -23.63 12.96 15.97
CA ALA A 259 -24.37 12.15 15.00
C ALA A 259 -25.75 11.69 15.51
N ASP A 260 -25.98 11.67 16.82
CA ASP A 260 -27.28 11.36 17.43
C ASP A 260 -28.26 12.53 17.34
N VAL A 261 -27.75 13.74 17.14
CA VAL A 261 -28.54 14.93 16.85
C VAL A 261 -28.77 15.01 15.33
N PRO A 262 -29.96 15.38 14.85
CA PRO A 262 -30.24 15.49 13.41
C PRO A 262 -29.53 16.66 12.69
N ASP A 263 -28.42 17.16 13.24
CA ASP A 263 -27.66 18.31 12.72
C ASP A 263 -26.23 17.89 12.31
N TRP A 264 -26.12 17.30 11.12
CA TRP A 264 -24.85 16.93 10.53
C TRP A 264 -23.94 18.11 10.21
N GLN A 265 -24.48 19.34 10.13
CA GLN A 265 -23.67 20.53 9.87
C GLN A 265 -22.76 20.83 11.07
N ARG A 266 -23.28 20.70 12.31
CA ARG A 266 -22.46 20.80 13.54
C ARG A 266 -21.40 19.70 13.60
N ALA A 267 -21.74 18.46 13.23
CA ALA A 267 -20.79 17.34 13.20
C ALA A 267 -19.65 17.59 12.20
N TYR A 268 -19.98 18.07 10.99
CA TYR A 268 -19.03 18.45 9.96
C TYR A 268 -18.11 19.60 10.41
N GLU A 269 -18.65 20.64 11.03
CA GLU A 269 -17.84 21.77 11.52
C GLU A 269 -16.84 21.32 12.59
N ALA A 270 -17.27 20.48 13.52
CA ALA A 270 -16.40 19.92 14.56
C ALA A 270 -15.31 19.01 13.99
N SER A 271 -15.68 18.07 13.11
CA SER A 271 -14.73 17.13 12.50
C SER A 271 -13.74 17.84 11.58
N SER A 272 -14.21 18.81 10.76
CA SER A 272 -13.35 19.61 9.88
C SER A 272 -12.38 20.48 10.68
N ALA A 273 -12.84 21.09 11.78
CA ALA A 273 -11.96 21.85 12.65
C ALA A 273 -10.88 20.94 13.28
N ALA A 274 -11.24 19.72 13.68
CA ALA A 274 -10.28 18.76 14.23
C ALA A 274 -9.25 18.27 13.19
N VAL A 275 -9.67 17.95 11.96
CA VAL A 275 -8.75 17.55 10.87
C VAL A 275 -7.77 18.67 10.52
N SER A 276 -8.23 19.93 10.52
CA SER A 276 -7.35 21.09 10.26
C SER A 276 -6.22 21.29 11.27
N LEU A 277 -6.29 20.62 12.43
CA LEU A 277 -5.24 20.62 13.44
C LEU A 277 -4.15 19.57 13.18
N PHE A 278 -4.33 18.64 12.26
CA PHE A 278 -3.39 17.54 12.02
C PHE A 278 -2.01 18.03 11.54
N PRO A 279 -1.91 18.97 10.59
CA PRO A 279 -0.62 19.53 10.19
C PRO A 279 0.16 20.08 11.39
N LYS A 280 -0.52 20.70 12.37
CA LYS A 280 0.10 21.25 13.58
C LYS A 280 0.69 20.19 14.51
N LEU A 281 0.17 18.95 14.51
CA LEU A 281 0.74 17.85 15.31
C LEU A 281 2.12 17.41 14.82
N ILE A 282 2.36 17.51 13.51
CA ILE A 282 3.59 17.05 12.88
C ILE A 282 4.75 18.01 13.15
N PHE A 283 4.48 19.31 13.17
CA PHE A 283 5.47 20.37 13.43
C PHE A 283 5.96 20.40 14.90
N ARG A 284 5.65 19.38 15.70
CA ARG A 284 6.03 19.24 17.12
C ARG A 284 7.18 18.25 17.40
N SER A 285 7.62 17.47 16.41
CA SER A 285 8.80 16.61 16.61
C SER A 285 9.64 16.46 15.36
N LEU A 286 10.96 16.45 15.57
CA LEU A 286 11.97 16.15 14.56
C LEU A 286 12.04 14.65 14.23
N HIS A 287 11.73 13.76 15.18
CA HIS A 287 11.88 12.32 15.02
C HIS A 287 10.60 11.66 14.47
N HIS A 288 10.77 10.73 13.54
CA HIS A 288 9.64 10.10 12.84
C HIS A 288 8.77 9.23 13.75
N SER A 289 9.36 8.53 14.71
CA SER A 289 8.64 7.65 15.64
C SER A 289 7.66 8.40 16.55
N ASP A 290 8.01 9.62 16.99
CA ASP A 290 7.12 10.43 17.83
C ASP A 290 5.95 11.00 17.03
N ARG A 291 6.20 11.46 15.79
CA ARG A 291 5.13 11.88 14.88
C ARG A 291 4.16 10.75 14.60
N LEU A 292 4.68 9.55 14.36
CA LEU A 292 3.88 8.36 14.13
C LEU A 292 3.05 7.98 15.37
N HIS A 293 3.62 8.09 16.57
CA HIS A 293 2.88 7.90 17.81
C HIS A 293 1.72 8.91 17.98
N MET A 294 1.94 10.18 17.63
CA MET A 294 0.89 11.21 17.67
C MET A 294 -0.20 10.96 16.63
N LEU A 295 0.18 10.65 15.38
CA LEU A 295 -0.76 10.38 14.29
C LEU A 295 -1.59 9.11 14.53
N GLY A 296 -0.98 8.10 15.17
CA GLY A 296 -1.69 6.90 15.57
C GLY A 296 -2.88 7.14 16.51
N GLN A 297 -2.88 8.25 17.26
CA GLN A 297 -3.98 8.59 18.18
C GLN A 297 -5.16 9.26 17.48
N VAL A 298 -4.98 9.73 16.25
CA VAL A 298 -6.01 10.44 15.48
C VAL A 298 -6.51 9.64 14.27
N ALA A 299 -6.02 8.41 14.09
CA ALA A 299 -6.45 7.48 13.05
C ALA A 299 -7.98 7.25 13.07
N GLY A 300 -8.57 7.21 11.87
CA GLY A 300 -9.99 7.08 11.59
C GLY A 300 -10.76 8.41 11.49
N LEU A 301 -10.25 9.48 12.12
CA LEU A 301 -11.00 10.74 12.21
C LEU A 301 -11.16 11.45 10.86
N ALA A 302 -10.20 11.31 9.95
CA ALA A 302 -10.32 11.83 8.59
C ALA A 302 -11.50 11.20 7.85
N SER A 303 -11.65 9.88 7.97
CA SER A 303 -12.76 9.14 7.35
C SER A 303 -14.12 9.50 7.95
N ASP A 304 -14.16 9.73 9.27
CA ASP A 304 -15.34 10.25 9.97
C ASP A 304 -15.66 11.70 9.56
N ALA A 305 -14.65 12.55 9.34
CA ALA A 305 -14.83 13.90 8.85
C ALA A 305 -15.41 13.92 7.42
N ALA A 306 -14.91 13.05 6.54
CA ALA A 306 -15.47 12.88 5.20
C ALA A 306 -16.92 12.38 5.26
N ALA A 307 -17.22 11.40 6.11
CA ALA A 307 -18.57 10.88 6.30
C ALA A 307 -19.56 11.94 6.82
N THR A 308 -19.15 12.74 7.82
CA THR A 308 -19.96 13.86 8.34
C THR A 308 -20.17 14.95 7.28
N ALA A 309 -19.16 15.27 6.47
CA ALA A 309 -19.31 16.18 5.33
C ALA A 309 -20.36 15.69 4.31
N LEU A 310 -20.32 14.40 3.97
CA LEU A 310 -21.30 13.79 3.05
C LEU A 310 -22.71 13.80 3.64
N ASN A 311 -22.88 13.51 4.94
CA ASN A 311 -24.18 13.58 5.60
C ASN A 311 -24.71 15.01 5.73
N ALA A 312 -23.83 16.00 5.86
CA ALA A 312 -24.16 17.43 5.83
C ALA A 312 -24.46 17.95 4.40
N GLY A 313 -24.42 17.09 3.38
CA GLY A 313 -24.69 17.46 1.99
C GLY A 313 -23.61 18.33 1.36
N LYS A 314 -22.37 18.26 1.82
CA LYS A 314 -21.23 18.95 1.20
C LYS A 314 -20.80 18.25 -0.09
N ASP A 315 -20.15 18.99 -0.96
CA ASP A 315 -19.61 18.47 -2.23
C ASP A 315 -18.56 17.37 -2.01
N LEU A 316 -18.44 16.45 -2.97
CA LEU A 316 -17.50 15.32 -2.89
C LEU A 316 -16.03 15.77 -2.79
N SER A 317 -15.69 16.92 -3.39
CA SER A 317 -14.35 17.49 -3.27
C SER A 317 -14.04 17.99 -1.86
N VAL A 318 -15.04 18.37 -1.06
CA VAL A 318 -14.84 18.68 0.37
C VAL A 318 -14.48 17.40 1.14
N ALA A 319 -15.22 16.31 0.92
CA ALA A 319 -14.94 15.02 1.55
C ALA A 319 -13.56 14.49 1.17
N LEU A 320 -13.20 14.52 -0.12
CA LEU A 320 -11.87 14.12 -0.59
C LEU A 320 -10.75 14.98 0.02
N ARG A 321 -10.93 16.31 0.12
CA ARG A 321 -9.93 17.16 0.77
C ARG A 321 -9.71 16.82 2.24
N LEU A 322 -10.76 16.51 2.99
CA LEU A 322 -10.62 16.06 4.38
C LEU A 322 -9.85 14.75 4.49
N LEU A 323 -10.07 13.83 3.54
CA LEU A 323 -9.31 12.57 3.48
C LEU A 323 -7.84 12.80 3.13
N GLU A 324 -7.55 13.71 2.20
CA GLU A 324 -6.18 14.06 1.82
C GLU A 324 -5.46 14.88 2.90
N GLU A 325 -6.17 15.70 3.68
CA GLU A 325 -5.58 16.50 4.77
C GLU A 325 -5.33 15.65 6.02
N GLY A 326 -6.20 14.67 6.29
CA GLY A 326 -6.16 13.87 7.52
C GLY A 326 -5.46 12.52 7.41
N ARG A 327 -5.02 12.08 6.21
CA ARG A 327 -4.33 10.79 5.99
C ARG A 327 -3.02 10.92 5.24
N GLY A 328 -2.14 9.94 5.41
CA GLY A 328 -0.78 9.95 4.86
C GLY A 328 -0.02 11.19 5.31
N VAL A 329 -0.32 11.69 6.51
CA VAL A 329 0.10 12.99 7.01
C VAL A 329 1.61 12.99 7.27
N LEU A 330 2.15 11.87 7.76
CA LEU A 330 3.57 11.65 7.90
C LEU A 330 4.25 11.58 6.52
N SER A 331 3.66 10.85 5.57
CA SER A 331 4.18 10.78 4.20
C SER A 331 4.26 12.16 3.55
N GLN A 332 3.20 12.98 3.68
CA GLN A 332 3.17 14.34 3.17
C GLN A 332 4.24 15.22 3.82
N SER A 333 4.34 15.19 5.15
CA SER A 333 5.38 15.95 5.86
C SER A 333 6.80 15.54 5.45
N MET A 334 7.03 14.25 5.24
CA MET A 334 8.32 13.73 4.81
C MET A 334 8.66 14.19 3.40
N GLU A 335 7.69 14.18 2.48
CA GLU A 335 7.84 14.73 1.14
C GLU A 335 8.09 16.24 1.19
N GLU A 336 7.35 16.98 2.03
CA GLU A 336 7.44 18.44 2.17
C GLU A 336 8.75 18.89 2.81
N MET A 337 9.31 18.15 3.77
CA MET A 337 10.67 18.39 4.28
C MET A 337 11.77 18.19 3.23
N ARG A 338 11.46 17.52 2.10
CA ARG A 338 12.44 17.09 1.10
C ARG A 338 12.32 17.84 -0.23
N SER A 339 11.12 18.02 -0.78
CA SER A 339 10.92 18.74 -2.05
C SER A 339 10.63 20.22 -1.83
N ASP A 340 9.66 20.53 -0.96
CA ASP A 340 9.10 21.88 -0.89
C ASP A 340 9.86 22.74 0.11
N LEU A 341 10.37 22.20 1.22
CA LEU A 341 11.39 22.87 2.04
C LEU A 341 12.71 22.97 1.30
N GLY A 342 13.07 22.02 0.42
CA GLY A 342 14.27 22.12 -0.41
C GLY A 342 14.17 23.29 -1.39
N SER A 343 13.09 23.36 -2.15
CA SER A 343 12.80 24.45 -3.07
C SER A 343 12.45 25.76 -2.35
N LEU A 344 11.76 25.75 -1.22
CA LEU A 344 11.52 26.93 -0.36
C LEU A 344 12.83 27.41 0.27
N ARG A 345 13.73 26.53 0.73
CA ARG A 345 15.04 26.92 1.26
C ARG A 345 15.92 27.51 0.16
N VAL A 346 15.81 27.01 -1.07
CA VAL A 346 16.56 27.52 -2.24
C VAL A 346 15.98 28.85 -2.75
N GLN A 347 14.66 28.95 -2.91
CA GLN A 347 13.98 30.11 -3.52
C GLN A 347 13.63 31.19 -2.48
N HIS A 348 13.26 30.80 -1.26
CA HIS A 348 12.83 31.68 -0.17
C HIS A 348 13.45 31.28 1.21
N PRO A 349 14.78 31.31 1.37
CA PRO A 349 15.48 30.81 2.56
C PRO A 349 14.99 31.40 3.89
N HIS A 350 14.53 32.66 3.87
CA HIS A 350 13.99 33.33 5.05
C HIS A 350 12.71 32.65 5.58
N PHE A 351 11.81 32.17 4.71
CA PHE A 351 10.62 31.44 5.14
C PHE A 351 10.98 30.08 5.72
N ALA A 352 11.97 29.39 5.17
CA ALA A 352 12.43 28.11 5.70
C ALA A 352 13.11 28.24 7.07
N ASP A 353 13.85 29.33 7.29
CA ASP A 353 14.45 29.64 8.59
C ASP A 353 13.38 30.04 9.62
N GLU A 354 12.40 30.86 9.22
CA GLU A 354 11.24 31.22 10.05
C GLU A 354 10.41 29.98 10.43
N LEU A 355 10.15 29.07 9.48
CA LEU A 355 9.47 27.80 9.71
C LEU A 355 10.25 26.91 10.69
N THR A 356 11.57 26.84 10.54
CA THR A 356 12.44 26.08 11.46
C THR A 356 12.38 26.65 12.88
N ARG A 357 12.37 27.99 13.02
CA ARG A 357 12.26 28.65 14.34
C ARG A 357 10.90 28.42 14.99
N ILE A 358 9.81 28.59 14.24
CA ILE A 358 8.45 28.35 14.73
C ILE A 358 8.26 26.89 15.11
N ARG A 359 8.75 25.96 14.29
CA ARG A 359 8.77 24.53 14.63
C ARG A 359 9.50 24.28 15.94
N ASN A 360 10.71 24.80 16.10
CA ASN A 360 11.46 24.66 17.35
C ASN A 360 10.73 25.29 18.57
N ALA A 361 9.89 26.32 18.36
CA ALA A 361 9.10 26.94 19.42
C ALA A 361 7.81 26.16 19.73
N LEU A 362 7.24 25.45 18.75
CA LEU A 362 6.15 24.47 18.91
C LEU A 362 6.65 23.14 19.49
N ASP A 363 7.92 22.80 19.23
CA ASP A 363 8.66 21.62 19.70
C ASP A 363 9.12 21.75 21.17
N ASP A 364 9.03 22.91 21.83
CA ASP A 364 9.54 23.09 23.21
C ASP A 364 8.71 22.27 24.22
N PRO A 365 9.23 21.17 24.77
CA PRO A 365 8.48 20.24 25.58
C PRO A 365 8.97 20.26 27.04
N GLN A 366 9.35 21.42 27.55
CA GLN A 366 9.39 21.66 29.01
C GLN A 366 8.02 21.40 29.72
N GLN A 367 6.99 20.85 29.05
CA GLN A 367 5.62 21.32 29.24
C GLN A 367 4.50 20.26 29.26
N GLU A 368 4.79 18.98 29.01
CA GLU A 368 3.77 17.91 29.15
C GLU A 368 4.05 16.92 30.28
N GLN A 369 5.23 16.90 30.90
CA GLN A 369 5.45 16.22 32.19
C GLN A 369 6.78 16.62 32.86
N GLN A 370 6.70 17.60 33.77
CA GLN A 370 7.43 17.56 35.03
C GLN A 370 6.38 17.65 36.14
N PRO A 371 6.02 16.55 36.82
CA PRO A 371 5.65 16.64 38.23
C PRO A 371 6.95 17.10 38.89
N ASP A 372 7.00 18.28 39.47
CA ASP A 372 7.01 18.28 40.94
C ASP A 372 6.47 19.56 41.57
N ASP A 373 6.08 20.58 40.79
CA ASP A 373 5.31 21.69 41.32
C ASP A 373 4.34 22.31 40.30
N PRO A 374 3.03 21.98 40.36
CA PRO A 374 2.00 22.61 39.54
C PRO A 374 1.75 24.10 39.90
N ARG A 375 2.55 24.69 40.81
CA ARG A 375 2.59 26.13 41.12
C ARG A 375 3.53 26.92 40.19
N ARG A 376 4.24 26.29 39.25
CA ARG A 376 5.03 27.01 38.23
C ARG A 376 4.13 27.81 37.26
N PRO A 377 4.57 28.99 36.75
CA PRO A 377 3.74 29.84 35.90
C PRO A 377 3.46 29.22 34.52
N TRP A 378 2.26 28.70 34.31
CA TRP A 378 1.80 28.16 33.01
C TRP A 378 1.41 29.27 32.01
N GLN A 379 1.25 30.51 32.46
CA GLN A 379 0.73 31.62 31.63
C GLN A 379 1.67 32.01 30.49
N ILE A 380 2.97 32.15 30.79
CA ILE A 380 4.00 32.45 29.78
C ILE A 380 3.95 31.40 28.67
N GLU A 381 3.66 30.16 29.06
CA GLU A 381 3.71 29.04 28.16
C GLU A 381 2.46 28.86 27.30
N SER A 382 1.30 29.02 27.93
CA SER A 382 0.02 29.15 27.22
C SER A 382 0.08 30.27 26.16
N GLN A 383 0.69 31.40 26.51
CA GLN A 383 0.89 32.52 25.59
C GLN A 383 1.86 32.19 24.45
N ARG A 384 3.02 31.59 24.74
CA ARG A 384 3.99 31.17 23.70
C ARG A 384 3.39 30.20 22.70
N ARG A 385 2.60 29.21 23.15
CA ARG A 385 1.89 28.27 22.27
C ARG A 385 0.91 28.98 21.36
N GLN A 386 0.13 29.90 21.90
CA GLN A 386 -0.78 30.70 21.10
C GLN A 386 -0.02 31.54 20.05
N GLU A 387 1.06 32.21 20.44
CA GLU A 387 1.88 33.01 19.54
C GLU A 387 2.54 32.16 18.43
N ALA A 388 3.06 30.98 18.77
CA ALA A 388 3.68 30.07 17.79
C ALA A 388 2.65 29.50 16.81
N ASP A 389 1.44 29.16 17.27
CA ASP A 389 0.33 28.75 16.42
C ASP A 389 -0.09 29.86 15.43
N GLU A 390 -0.23 31.09 15.93
CA GLU A 390 -0.58 32.26 15.11
C GLU A 390 0.52 32.60 14.09
N GLN A 391 1.79 32.50 14.50
CA GLN A 391 2.95 32.68 13.62
C GLN A 391 3.01 31.60 12.53
N LEU A 392 2.72 30.33 12.85
CA LEU A 392 2.67 29.27 11.85
C LEU A 392 1.58 29.54 10.81
N GLU A 393 0.38 29.93 11.24
CA GLU A 393 -0.73 30.25 10.33
C GLU A 393 -0.46 31.47 9.46
N ASP A 394 0.20 32.50 9.98
CA ASP A 394 0.65 33.66 9.20
C ASP A 394 1.75 33.28 8.19
N LEU A 395 2.74 32.50 8.63
CA LEU A 395 3.83 32.06 7.77
C LEU A 395 3.31 31.21 6.60
N LEU A 396 2.44 30.23 6.86
CA LEU A 396 1.85 29.42 5.79
C LEU A 396 1.04 30.26 4.80
N ARG A 397 0.29 31.27 5.28
CA ARG A 397 -0.42 32.22 4.41
C ARG A 397 0.51 33.08 3.58
N ARG A 398 1.69 33.45 4.09
CA ARG A 398 2.72 34.21 3.36
C ARG A 398 3.39 33.33 2.30
N ILE A 399 3.78 32.10 2.65
CA ILE A 399 4.37 31.13 1.72
C ILE A 399 3.43 30.89 0.53
N ARG A 400 2.12 30.70 0.79
CA ARG A 400 1.11 30.47 -0.26
C ARG A 400 0.84 31.65 -1.19
N LYS A 401 1.42 32.83 -0.94
CA LYS A 401 1.35 33.98 -1.85
C LYS A 401 2.52 34.03 -2.82
N GLU A 402 3.55 33.22 -2.61
CA GLU A 402 4.70 33.16 -3.50
C GLU A 402 4.37 32.28 -4.73
N PRO A 403 4.81 32.68 -5.94
CA PRO A 403 4.59 31.90 -7.16
C PRO A 403 5.19 30.49 -7.06
N GLY A 404 4.40 29.46 -7.33
CA GLY A 404 4.82 28.06 -7.23
C GLY A 404 4.63 27.40 -5.86
N PHE A 405 4.14 28.15 -4.87
CA PHE A 405 3.84 27.67 -3.51
C PHE A 405 2.36 27.85 -3.12
N GLU A 406 1.48 28.18 -4.07
CA GLU A 406 0.07 28.48 -3.82
C GLU A 406 -0.66 27.35 -3.08
N ASP A 407 -0.29 26.11 -3.39
CA ASP A 407 -0.86 24.89 -2.82
C ASP A 407 0.03 24.27 -1.70
N TYR A 408 0.98 25.04 -1.16
CA TYR A 408 1.92 24.55 -0.13
C TYR A 408 1.16 24.07 1.13
N LEU A 409 1.36 22.80 1.49
CA LEU A 409 0.63 22.08 2.55
C LEU A 409 -0.90 22.07 2.38
N LEU A 410 -1.41 22.17 1.15
CA LEU A 410 -2.84 22.02 0.87
C LEU A 410 -3.12 20.67 0.18
N PRO A 411 -4.32 20.09 0.39
CA PRO A 411 -4.77 18.95 -0.38
C PRO A 411 -4.97 19.35 -1.85
N PRO A 412 -4.86 18.41 -2.80
CA PRO A 412 -5.03 18.71 -4.22
C PRO A 412 -6.42 19.29 -4.52
N SER A 413 -6.48 20.17 -5.51
CA SER A 413 -7.75 20.69 -6.02
C SER A 413 -8.55 19.59 -6.74
N GLU A 414 -9.87 19.78 -6.86
CA GLU A 414 -10.72 18.86 -7.63
C GLU A 414 -10.23 18.70 -9.08
N ALA A 415 -9.75 19.79 -9.69
CA ALA A 415 -9.22 19.76 -11.05
C ALA A 415 -7.98 18.86 -11.16
N GLU A 416 -7.06 18.94 -10.21
CA GLU A 416 -5.87 18.08 -10.16
C GLU A 416 -6.23 16.62 -9.86
N MET A 417 -7.19 16.37 -8.95
CA MET A 417 -7.68 15.01 -8.67
C MET A 417 -8.27 14.38 -9.94
N ARG A 418 -9.08 15.14 -10.70
CA ARG A 418 -9.67 14.66 -11.96
C ARG A 418 -8.63 14.49 -13.06
N ASP A 419 -7.64 15.38 -13.13
CA ASP A 419 -6.50 15.23 -14.04
C ASP A 419 -5.73 13.92 -13.74
N ALA A 420 -5.55 13.61 -12.45
CA ALA A 420 -5.00 12.33 -12.02
C ALA A 420 -5.88 11.12 -12.35
N ALA A 421 -7.17 11.27 -12.65
CA ALA A 421 -7.99 10.15 -13.11
C ALA A 421 -7.85 9.84 -14.62
N LYS A 422 -7.05 10.62 -15.38
CA LYS A 422 -6.87 10.40 -16.83
C LYS A 422 -6.25 9.04 -17.20
N ASN A 423 -5.42 8.48 -16.32
CA ASN A 423 -4.75 7.19 -16.51
C ASN A 423 -5.51 6.04 -15.81
N GLY A 424 -6.83 6.17 -15.70
CA GLY A 424 -7.71 5.22 -15.02
C GLY A 424 -8.43 5.85 -13.81
N PRO A 425 -9.70 5.48 -13.55
CA PRO A 425 -10.45 5.99 -12.41
C PRO A 425 -9.72 5.73 -11.08
N ILE A 426 -9.83 6.69 -10.18
CA ILE A 426 -9.33 6.56 -8.80
C ILE A 426 -10.52 6.31 -7.90
N VAL A 427 -10.45 5.24 -7.12
CA VAL A 427 -11.51 4.83 -6.20
C VAL A 427 -11.00 4.99 -4.78
N VAL A 428 -11.52 5.98 -4.07
CA VAL A 428 -11.27 6.18 -2.64
C VAL A 428 -12.38 5.49 -1.85
N ILE A 429 -12.06 4.44 -1.09
CA ILE A 429 -13.06 3.67 -0.33
C ILE A 429 -13.05 4.15 1.12
N ASN A 430 -13.95 5.08 1.44
CA ASN A 430 -14.08 5.65 2.77
C ASN A 430 -14.81 4.68 3.71
N MET A 431 -14.14 4.30 4.81
CA MET A 431 -14.73 3.54 5.91
C MET A 431 -14.87 4.41 7.14
N SER A 432 -16.11 4.64 7.58
CA SER A 432 -16.44 5.38 8.80
C SER A 432 -17.55 4.67 9.55
N GLN A 433 -17.63 4.92 10.86
CA GLN A 433 -18.75 4.48 11.70
C GLN A 433 -20.11 5.06 11.27
N PHE A 434 -20.12 6.20 10.56
CA PHE A 434 -21.37 6.87 10.16
C PHE A 434 -21.89 6.41 8.79
N ARG A 435 -20.99 6.02 7.89
CA ARG A 435 -21.28 5.52 6.54
C ARG A 435 -20.01 4.98 5.89
N CYS A 436 -20.19 4.04 4.97
CA CYS A 436 -19.13 3.52 4.13
C CYS A 436 -19.47 3.78 2.66
N ASP A 437 -18.53 4.36 1.91
CA ASP A 437 -18.75 4.81 0.54
C ASP A 437 -17.51 4.63 -0.32
N ALA A 438 -17.72 4.46 -1.62
CA ALA A 438 -16.69 4.68 -2.62
C ALA A 438 -16.89 6.06 -3.27
N ILE A 439 -15.87 6.92 -3.19
CA ILE A 439 -15.79 8.15 -3.97
C ILE A 439 -14.95 7.84 -5.21
N ILE A 440 -15.60 7.83 -6.36
CA ILE A 440 -15.01 7.51 -7.66
C ILE A 440 -14.65 8.84 -8.35
N VAL A 441 -13.36 9.03 -8.60
CA VAL A 441 -12.80 10.16 -9.32
C VAL A 441 -12.59 9.75 -10.77
N GLU A 442 -13.26 10.44 -11.69
CA GLU A 442 -13.14 10.26 -13.13
C GLU A 442 -12.67 11.56 -13.78
N PRO A 443 -12.09 11.53 -15.00
CA PRO A 443 -11.60 12.74 -15.67
C PRO A 443 -12.66 13.85 -15.83
N HIS A 444 -13.93 13.46 -15.87
CA HIS A 444 -15.07 14.31 -16.21
C HIS A 444 -16.01 14.58 -15.04
N GLN A 445 -15.94 13.81 -13.95
CA GLN A 445 -16.86 13.91 -12.82
C GLN A 445 -16.32 13.27 -11.53
N LEU A 446 -16.93 13.61 -10.40
CA LEU A 446 -16.84 12.86 -9.15
C LEU A 446 -18.18 12.14 -8.91
N ARG A 447 -18.13 10.88 -8.49
CA ARG A 447 -19.33 10.09 -8.21
C ARG A 447 -19.24 9.43 -6.84
N LEU A 448 -20.33 9.50 -6.09
CA LEU A 448 -20.48 8.83 -4.80
C LEU A 448 -21.25 7.53 -4.98
N LEU A 449 -20.72 6.45 -4.40
CA LEU A 449 -21.37 5.15 -4.37
C LEU A 449 -21.44 4.64 -2.93
N PRO A 450 -22.62 4.67 -2.29
CA PRO A 450 -22.80 4.07 -0.97
C PRO A 450 -22.59 2.55 -1.01
N LEU A 451 -21.77 2.02 -0.10
CA LEU A 451 -21.46 0.59 -0.01
C LEU A 451 -22.29 -0.04 1.10
N SER A 452 -23.59 -0.28 0.84
CA SER A 452 -24.57 -0.65 1.87
C SER A 452 -24.31 -1.99 2.59
N LYS A 453 -23.45 -2.84 2.04
CA LYS A 453 -23.03 -4.12 2.64
C LYS A 453 -21.71 -4.03 3.41
N LEU A 454 -21.02 -2.89 3.31
CA LEU A 454 -19.79 -2.61 4.05
C LEU A 454 -20.13 -1.80 5.29
N SER A 455 -19.73 -2.28 6.45
CA SER A 455 -19.75 -1.54 7.71
C SER A 455 -18.45 -1.80 8.46
N LEU A 456 -18.05 -0.89 9.34
CA LEU A 456 -16.89 -1.08 10.20
C LEU A 456 -17.05 -2.37 11.04
N LEU A 457 -18.25 -2.59 11.56
CA LEU A 457 -18.62 -3.78 12.33
C LEU A 457 -18.43 -5.10 11.57
N ASN A 458 -18.85 -5.16 10.31
CA ASN A 458 -18.68 -6.37 9.51
C ASN A 458 -17.18 -6.70 9.35
N VAL A 459 -16.32 -5.68 9.22
CA VAL A 459 -14.88 -5.87 9.10
C VAL A 459 -14.28 -6.30 10.45
N GLU A 460 -14.66 -5.68 11.55
CA GLU A 460 -14.21 -6.08 12.90
C GLU A 460 -14.63 -7.52 13.27
N ASP A 461 -15.86 -7.93 12.95
CA ASP A 461 -16.34 -9.31 13.16
C ASP A 461 -15.61 -10.34 12.28
N LEU A 462 -15.19 -9.95 11.07
CA LEU A 462 -14.37 -10.78 10.18
C LEU A 462 -12.96 -11.03 10.75
N TYR A 463 -12.39 -10.06 11.47
CA TYR A 463 -11.14 -10.23 12.21
C TYR A 463 -11.33 -11.08 13.48
N GLY A 464 -12.47 -10.95 14.17
CA GLY A 464 -12.76 -11.67 15.41
C GLY A 464 -13.18 -13.15 15.29
N MET A 465 -13.24 -13.72 14.07
CA MET A 465 -13.77 -15.07 13.78
C MET A 465 -15.11 -15.39 14.48
N ARG A 466 -16.07 -14.44 14.50
CA ARG A 466 -17.45 -14.75 14.89
C ARG A 466 -18.19 -15.44 13.74
N SER A 467 -19.14 -16.32 14.08
CA SER A 467 -20.00 -17.01 13.12
C SER A 467 -20.74 -16.01 12.23
N ILE A 468 -20.38 -15.95 10.95
CA ILE A 468 -21.04 -15.13 9.93
C ILE A 468 -22.36 -15.83 9.55
N ASP A 469 -23.45 -15.47 10.22
CA ASP A 469 -24.76 -15.56 9.60
C ASP A 469 -24.99 -14.27 8.83
N ALA A 470 -25.08 -14.41 7.50
CA ALA A 470 -25.22 -13.32 6.53
C ALA A 470 -26.58 -12.61 6.56
N THR A 471 -27.13 -12.37 7.74
CA THR A 471 -28.21 -11.40 7.93
C THR A 471 -27.56 -10.05 8.20
N PRO A 472 -27.77 -9.02 7.36
CA PRO A 472 -27.45 -7.65 7.73
C PRO A 472 -28.12 -7.40 9.07
N VAL A 473 -27.37 -7.17 10.13
CA VAL A 473 -27.94 -6.51 11.31
C VAL A 473 -28.25 -5.11 10.79
N PRO A 474 -29.52 -4.73 10.59
CA PRO A 474 -29.81 -3.34 10.32
C PRO A 474 -29.20 -2.57 11.49
N LEU A 475 -28.44 -1.50 11.22
CA LEU A 475 -28.18 -0.50 12.26
C LEU A 475 -29.52 -0.30 12.95
N ARG A 476 -29.67 -0.78 14.20
CA ARG A 476 -30.91 -0.60 14.93
C ARG A 476 -31.19 0.90 14.85
N GLN A 477 -32.41 1.27 14.48
CA GLN A 477 -32.86 2.65 14.63
C GLN A 477 -32.73 3.00 16.12
N GLY A 478 -31.62 3.64 16.48
CA GLY A 478 -31.16 3.92 17.84
C GLY A 478 -29.77 4.53 17.79
N SER A 479 -29.50 5.51 18.67
CA SER A 479 -28.26 6.29 18.81
C SER A 479 -26.99 5.57 18.31
N VAL A 480 -26.20 6.22 17.44
CA VAL A 480 -24.84 5.80 17.06
C VAL A 480 -23.96 5.64 18.30
N SER A 481 -24.09 6.54 19.29
CA SER A 481 -23.38 6.42 20.57
C SER A 481 -23.78 5.15 21.35
N ALA A 482 -25.06 4.79 21.34
CA ALA A 482 -25.57 3.59 22.00
C ALA A 482 -25.15 2.30 21.27
N GLY A 483 -25.02 2.33 19.94
CA GLY A 483 -24.47 1.23 19.16
C GLY A 483 -23.04 0.88 19.58
N ASN A 484 -22.15 1.89 19.64
CA ASN A 484 -20.76 1.74 20.09
C ASN A 484 -20.66 1.24 21.55
N PHE A 485 -21.56 1.70 22.42
CA PHE A 485 -21.61 1.27 23.82
C PHE A 485 -22.13 -0.16 24.01
N ASN A 486 -23.20 -0.54 23.29
CA ASN A 486 -23.82 -1.87 23.40
C ASN A 486 -22.92 -3.00 22.87
N LEU A 487 -22.06 -2.71 21.88
CA LEU A 487 -21.03 -3.64 21.41
C LEU A 487 -20.02 -3.97 22.51
N TRP A 488 -19.69 -2.97 23.32
CA TRP A 488 -18.81 -3.11 24.46
C TRP A 488 -19.48 -3.92 25.60
N GLU A 489 -20.71 -3.59 26.00
CA GLU A 489 -21.50 -4.38 26.97
C GLU A 489 -21.67 -5.84 26.52
N SER A 490 -22.05 -6.08 25.25
CA SER A 490 -22.20 -7.43 24.71
C SER A 490 -20.89 -8.23 24.69
N PHE A 491 -19.75 -7.55 24.52
CA PHE A 491 -18.43 -8.17 24.62
C PHE A 491 -18.09 -8.56 26.07
N LEU A 492 -18.49 -7.73 27.05
CA LEU A 492 -18.32 -8.00 28.49
C LEU A 492 -19.20 -9.15 28.98
N GLU A 493 -20.42 -9.30 28.46
CA GLU A 493 -21.36 -10.36 28.85
C GLU A 493 -21.00 -11.75 28.29
N GLN A 494 -20.39 -11.80 27.10
CA GLN A 494 -20.10 -13.06 26.39
C GLN A 494 -18.75 -13.70 26.78
N ASN A 495 -17.84 -12.93 27.37
CA ASN A 495 -16.56 -13.41 27.84
C ASN A 495 -16.53 -13.27 29.37
N GLU A 496 -16.44 -14.39 30.12
CA GLU A 496 -16.18 -14.32 31.56
C GLU A 496 -14.90 -13.51 31.81
N TRP A 497 -15.05 -12.24 32.20
CA TRP A 497 -13.94 -11.30 32.33
C TRP A 497 -13.10 -11.66 33.56
N ASP A 498 -11.90 -12.23 33.35
CA ASP A 498 -10.97 -12.64 34.42
C ASP A 498 -9.99 -11.52 34.85
N GLY A 499 -10.08 -10.33 34.24
CA GLY A 499 -9.17 -9.21 34.49
C GLY A 499 -8.13 -8.97 33.40
N THR A 500 -7.98 -9.84 32.40
CA THR A 500 -6.79 -9.82 31.51
C THR A 500 -6.98 -9.16 30.13
N ARG A 501 -7.76 -8.08 29.98
CA ARG A 501 -7.62 -7.19 28.81
C ARG A 501 -7.67 -5.69 29.15
N PRO A 502 -6.80 -4.87 28.52
CA PRO A 502 -6.83 -3.41 28.64
C PRO A 502 -7.95 -2.79 27.79
N GLU A 503 -8.10 -1.46 27.90
CA GLU A 503 -9.04 -0.60 27.16
C GLU A 503 -9.32 -1.04 25.69
N PRO A 504 -10.46 -0.64 25.10
CA PRO A 504 -10.69 -0.76 23.66
C PRO A 504 -9.64 0.07 22.91
N GLY A 505 -8.52 -0.56 22.65
CA GLY A 505 -7.26 0.09 22.32
C GLY A 505 -6.11 -0.80 22.74
N TYR A 506 -5.73 -1.70 21.83
CA TYR A 506 -4.50 -2.51 21.84
C TYR A 506 -4.62 -3.83 22.56
N THR A 507 -5.39 -4.70 21.92
CA THR A 507 -5.07 -6.11 21.92
C THR A 507 -3.77 -6.28 21.14
N ASN A 508 -2.70 -6.76 21.78
CA ASN A 508 -1.62 -7.41 21.05
C ASN A 508 -2.29 -8.50 20.21
N PRO A 509 -2.31 -8.43 18.86
CA PRO A 509 -2.88 -9.49 18.07
C PRO A 509 -1.96 -10.69 18.31
N GLN A 510 -2.40 -11.62 19.17
CA GLN A 510 -1.77 -12.93 19.27
C GLN A 510 -1.80 -13.50 17.86
N LYS A 511 -0.64 -13.55 17.18
CA LYS A 511 -0.41 -14.11 15.82
C LYS A 511 -1.66 -14.81 15.27
N GLU A 512 -2.56 -13.99 14.72
CA GLU A 512 -3.85 -14.49 14.25
C GLU A 512 -3.63 -15.23 12.93
N PRO A 513 -4.45 -16.24 12.59
CA PRO A 513 -4.14 -17.13 11.49
C PRO A 513 -4.09 -16.35 10.18
N GLN A 514 -2.88 -16.24 9.62
CA GLN A 514 -2.57 -15.58 8.35
C GLN A 514 -3.48 -16.07 7.20
N ASP A 515 -4.02 -17.28 7.31
CA ASP A 515 -4.94 -17.92 6.36
C ASP A 515 -6.35 -17.29 6.30
N ALA A 516 -6.76 -16.48 7.29
CA ALA A 516 -8.14 -15.99 7.38
C ALA A 516 -8.47 -14.89 6.35
N LEU A 517 -7.60 -13.87 6.20
CA LEU A 517 -7.84 -12.66 5.40
C LEU A 517 -7.82 -12.89 3.88
N GLY A 518 -7.07 -13.89 3.43
CA GLY A 518 -7.06 -14.36 2.03
C GLY A 518 -8.02 -15.53 1.78
N SER A 519 -8.82 -15.94 2.77
CA SER A 519 -9.73 -17.07 2.60
C SER A 519 -10.80 -16.76 1.54
N GLN A 520 -11.24 -17.79 0.83
CA GLN A 520 -12.29 -17.66 -0.19
C GLN A 520 -13.56 -16.98 0.35
N LYS A 521 -13.88 -17.18 1.64
CA LYS A 521 -15.02 -16.54 2.30
C LYS A 521 -14.86 -15.01 2.37
N ILE A 522 -13.68 -14.54 2.76
CA ILE A 522 -13.37 -13.12 2.85
C ILE A 522 -13.26 -12.48 1.47
N LEU A 523 -12.61 -13.15 0.51
CA LEU A 523 -12.52 -12.64 -0.88
C LEU A 523 -13.90 -12.54 -1.55
N SER A 524 -14.81 -13.49 -1.26
CA SER A 524 -16.20 -13.45 -1.73
C SER A 524 -17.01 -12.34 -1.04
N TRP A 525 -16.82 -12.11 0.26
CA TRP A 525 -17.45 -11.00 0.95
C TRP A 525 -16.94 -9.64 0.42
N LEU A 526 -15.63 -9.49 0.25
CA LEU A 526 -15.01 -8.27 -0.29
C LEU A 526 -15.52 -7.98 -1.70
N TRP A 527 -15.72 -9.04 -2.49
CA TRP A 527 -16.35 -8.96 -3.79
C TRP A 527 -17.75 -8.36 -3.72
N GLU A 528 -18.64 -8.97 -2.93
CA GLU A 528 -20.05 -8.57 -2.87
C GLU A 528 -20.28 -7.23 -2.15
N ALA A 529 -19.45 -6.91 -1.16
CA ALA A 529 -19.64 -5.73 -0.32
C ALA A 529 -18.95 -4.49 -0.88
N VAL A 530 -17.88 -4.66 -1.66
CA VAL A 530 -17.00 -3.55 -2.06
C VAL A 530 -16.78 -3.54 -3.57
N THR A 531 -16.14 -4.56 -4.14
CA THR A 531 -15.57 -4.41 -5.48
C THR A 531 -16.59 -4.62 -6.60
N GLU A 532 -17.53 -5.54 -6.47
CA GLU A 532 -18.57 -5.75 -7.48
C GLU A 532 -19.45 -4.51 -7.67
N PRO A 533 -19.96 -3.82 -6.62
CA PRO A 533 -20.71 -2.59 -6.79
C PRO A 533 -19.90 -1.49 -7.48
N ILE A 534 -18.61 -1.35 -7.12
CA ILE A 534 -17.72 -0.33 -7.68
C ILE A 534 -17.44 -0.61 -9.15
N LEU A 535 -17.04 -1.83 -9.48
CA LEU A 535 -16.77 -2.25 -10.86
C LEU A 535 -18.03 -2.14 -11.72
N SER A 536 -19.18 -2.50 -11.18
CA SER A 536 -20.46 -2.34 -11.87
C SER A 536 -20.81 -0.88 -12.14
N ALA A 537 -20.59 0.00 -11.17
CA ALA A 537 -20.76 1.44 -11.36
C ALA A 537 -19.80 1.98 -12.44
N LEU A 538 -18.57 1.48 -12.51
CA LEU A 538 -17.58 1.82 -13.54
C LEU A 538 -17.88 1.17 -14.91
N GLY A 539 -18.85 0.25 -14.98
CA GLY A 539 -19.19 -0.48 -16.19
C GLY A 539 -18.30 -1.69 -16.49
N PHE A 540 -17.41 -2.07 -15.57
CA PHE A 540 -16.51 -3.21 -15.68
C PHE A 540 -17.20 -4.48 -15.13
N ASN A 541 -18.23 -4.97 -15.84
CA ASN A 541 -19.06 -6.08 -15.37
C ASN A 541 -18.59 -7.47 -15.81
N GLU A 542 -17.78 -7.52 -16.87
CA GLU A 542 -17.38 -8.76 -17.53
C GLU A 542 -15.87 -8.74 -17.76
N THR A 543 -15.31 -9.93 -18.02
CA THR A 543 -13.91 -10.05 -18.40
C THR A 543 -13.65 -9.32 -19.70
N PRO A 544 -12.69 -8.36 -19.76
CA PRO A 544 -12.35 -7.68 -21.00
C PRO A 544 -12.05 -8.70 -22.09
N THR A 545 -12.75 -8.60 -23.22
CA THR A 545 -12.59 -9.54 -24.35
C THR A 545 -11.35 -9.23 -25.20
N ASP A 546 -10.54 -8.25 -24.78
CA ASP A 546 -9.34 -7.77 -25.47
C ASP A 546 -8.19 -7.51 -24.48
N ASP A 547 -6.95 -7.31 -24.96
CA ASP A 547 -5.79 -7.08 -24.08
C ASP A 547 -5.75 -5.66 -23.45
N ASN A 548 -6.87 -4.91 -23.35
CA ASN A 548 -6.93 -3.62 -22.64
C ASN A 548 -7.80 -3.73 -21.43
N TRP A 549 -7.14 -4.26 -20.44
CA TRP A 549 -7.60 -4.25 -19.09
C TRP A 549 -7.76 -2.82 -18.59
N PRO A 550 -9.00 -2.40 -18.24
CA PRO A 550 -9.21 -1.12 -17.61
C PRO A 550 -8.36 -1.05 -16.33
N HIS A 551 -7.76 0.10 -16.08
CA HIS A 551 -6.89 0.32 -14.93
C HIS A 551 -7.68 1.04 -13.84
N VAL A 552 -7.71 0.47 -12.64
CA VAL A 552 -8.31 1.10 -11.45
C VAL A 552 -7.23 1.36 -10.41
N TRP A 553 -7.22 2.57 -9.87
CA TRP A 553 -6.39 2.97 -8.73
C TRP A 553 -7.21 2.88 -7.45
N TRP A 554 -6.83 1.98 -6.54
CA TRP A 554 -7.49 1.75 -5.26
C TRP A 554 -6.80 2.54 -4.15
N ILE A 555 -7.58 3.34 -3.42
CA ILE A 555 -7.17 4.04 -2.20
C ILE A 555 -8.11 3.59 -1.07
N PRO A 556 -7.87 2.40 -0.48
CA PRO A 556 -8.59 1.93 0.69
C PRO A 556 -8.21 2.76 1.93
N THR A 557 -9.05 2.71 2.97
CA THR A 557 -8.93 3.57 4.15
C THR A 557 -9.15 2.74 5.41
N GLY A 558 -8.50 3.11 6.52
CA GLY A 558 -8.57 2.36 7.77
C GLY A 558 -8.21 0.87 7.59
N MET A 559 -9.00 -0.01 8.22
CA MET A 559 -8.77 -1.46 8.19
C MET A 559 -8.86 -2.08 6.78
N LEU A 560 -9.55 -1.43 5.83
CA LEU A 560 -9.67 -1.96 4.47
C LEU A 560 -8.31 -2.02 3.74
N SER A 561 -7.36 -1.17 4.15
CA SER A 561 -6.00 -1.15 3.58
C SER A 561 -5.24 -2.45 3.78
N LYS A 562 -5.69 -3.31 4.69
CA LYS A 562 -5.11 -4.65 4.94
C LYS A 562 -5.62 -5.72 3.96
N PHE A 563 -6.72 -5.47 3.24
CA PHE A 563 -7.39 -6.47 2.40
C PHE A 563 -6.93 -6.38 0.93
N PRO A 564 -6.87 -7.52 0.21
CA PRO A 564 -6.43 -7.55 -1.16
C PRO A 564 -7.60 -7.20 -2.09
N VAL A 565 -8.01 -5.93 -2.12
CA VAL A 565 -9.12 -5.47 -3.01
C VAL A 565 -8.94 -6.00 -4.45
N HIS A 566 -7.71 -6.07 -4.96
CA HIS A 566 -7.37 -6.62 -6.27
C HIS A 566 -7.64 -8.13 -6.45
N ALA A 567 -7.69 -8.91 -5.37
CA ALA A 567 -7.97 -10.35 -5.36
C ALA A 567 -9.40 -10.67 -4.87
N ALA A 568 -10.26 -9.67 -4.69
CA ALA A 568 -11.65 -9.92 -4.34
C ALA A 568 -12.33 -10.73 -5.46
N GLY A 569 -13.06 -11.79 -5.09
CA GLY A 569 -13.77 -12.60 -6.07
C GLY A 569 -14.37 -13.90 -5.55
N LYS A 570 -15.24 -14.50 -6.37
CA LYS A 570 -15.89 -15.80 -6.15
C LYS A 570 -15.20 -16.90 -6.94
N TYR A 571 -14.12 -17.45 -6.37
CA TYR A 571 -13.26 -18.44 -7.01
C TYR A 571 -13.92 -19.80 -7.31
N THR A 572 -15.13 -20.05 -6.81
CA THR A 572 -15.92 -21.27 -7.04
C THR A 572 -16.87 -21.15 -8.24
N SER A 573 -17.02 -19.96 -8.83
CA SER A 573 -18.16 -19.58 -9.67
C SER A 573 -17.72 -19.00 -11.02
N GLY A 574 -16.93 -19.76 -11.78
CA GLY A 574 -16.54 -19.39 -13.16
C GLY A 574 -15.60 -18.17 -13.29
N PRO A 575 -15.09 -17.89 -14.50
CA PRO A 575 -13.96 -16.96 -14.75
C PRO A 575 -14.34 -15.47 -14.85
N SER A 576 -15.49 -15.02 -14.31
CA SER A 576 -15.97 -13.64 -14.48
C SER A 576 -16.32 -12.91 -13.18
N GLU A 577 -16.24 -13.57 -12.03
CA GLU A 577 -16.63 -13.01 -10.74
C GLU A 577 -15.42 -12.64 -9.86
N THR A 578 -14.35 -12.13 -10.45
CA THR A 578 -13.19 -11.63 -9.70
C THR A 578 -12.71 -10.28 -10.21
N VAL A 579 -12.00 -9.53 -9.38
CA VAL A 579 -11.39 -8.23 -9.77
C VAL A 579 -10.26 -8.47 -10.77
N LEU A 580 -9.48 -9.54 -10.57
CA LEU A 580 -8.40 -9.97 -11.47
C LEU A 580 -8.90 -10.32 -12.87
N ASP A 581 -10.17 -10.73 -13.00
CA ASP A 581 -10.78 -11.00 -14.30
C ASP A 581 -11.36 -9.74 -14.94
N ARG A 582 -11.36 -8.57 -14.28
CA ARG A 582 -12.03 -7.36 -14.78
C ARG A 582 -11.13 -6.15 -15.00
N VAL A 583 -10.15 -5.92 -14.12
CA VAL A 583 -9.33 -4.70 -14.13
C VAL A 583 -7.87 -4.98 -13.77
N ARG A 584 -6.95 -4.19 -14.33
CA ARG A 584 -5.62 -3.99 -13.73
C ARG A 584 -5.79 -3.14 -12.48
N SER A 585 -5.25 -3.61 -11.36
CA SER A 585 -5.36 -2.92 -10.08
C SER A 585 -4.02 -2.32 -9.67
N SER A 586 -4.02 -1.06 -9.26
CA SER A 586 -2.87 -0.44 -8.58
C SER A 586 -3.33 0.26 -7.31
N TYR A 587 -2.42 0.43 -6.37
CA TYR A 587 -2.70 1.03 -5.07
C TYR A 587 -1.98 2.36 -4.94
N SER A 588 -2.58 3.27 -4.17
CA SER A 588 -1.90 4.47 -3.70
C SER A 588 -2.34 4.80 -2.28
N SER A 589 -1.50 5.50 -1.51
CA SER A 589 -1.84 5.96 -0.17
C SER A 589 -2.78 7.17 -0.17
N SER A 590 -2.70 8.01 -1.21
CA SER A 590 -3.51 9.22 -1.37
C SER A 590 -3.53 9.69 -2.83
N ILE A 591 -4.50 10.53 -3.19
CA ILE A 591 -4.53 11.14 -4.53
C ILE A 591 -3.33 12.08 -4.71
N LYS A 592 -2.93 12.79 -3.65
CA LYS A 592 -1.73 13.66 -3.64
C LYS A 592 -0.47 12.87 -3.99
N SER A 593 -0.24 11.71 -3.36
CA SER A 593 0.90 10.84 -3.65
C SER A 593 0.90 10.33 -5.09
N LEU A 594 -0.29 10.02 -5.64
CA LEU A 594 -0.44 9.64 -7.06
C LEU A 594 -0.10 10.81 -8.01
N ILE A 595 -0.59 12.03 -7.73
CA ILE A 595 -0.28 13.24 -8.51
C ILE A 595 1.22 13.52 -8.50
N GLN A 596 1.85 13.46 -7.33
CA GLN A 596 3.28 13.71 -7.20
C GLN A 596 4.11 12.65 -7.93
N GLY A 597 3.75 11.37 -7.79
CA GLY A 597 4.38 10.27 -8.53
C GLY A 597 4.37 10.53 -10.04
N ARG A 598 3.27 11.09 -10.57
CA ARG A 598 3.13 11.44 -11.99
C ARG A 598 3.92 12.70 -12.39
N ARG A 599 3.92 13.76 -11.57
CA ARG A 599 4.73 14.96 -11.84
C ARG A 599 6.22 14.63 -11.95
N ARG A 600 6.70 13.68 -11.13
CA ARG A 600 8.10 13.20 -11.13
C ARG A 600 8.47 12.40 -12.40
N GLN A 601 7.50 11.86 -13.14
CA GLN A 601 7.74 11.05 -14.35
C GLN A 601 8.46 11.82 -15.49
N ALA A 602 8.45 13.15 -15.46
CA ALA A 602 9.09 14.00 -16.46
C ALA A 602 10.63 14.07 -16.35
N ALA A 603 11.22 13.61 -15.23
CA ALA A 603 12.67 13.55 -15.03
C ALA A 603 13.18 12.12 -15.27
N THR A 604 13.89 11.87 -16.37
CA THR A 604 14.49 10.56 -16.65
C THR A 604 15.85 10.42 -15.96
N SER A 605 16.04 9.35 -15.17
CA SER A 605 17.36 8.96 -14.66
C SER A 605 18.28 8.59 -15.81
N GLY A 606 19.48 9.18 -15.86
CA GLY A 606 20.54 8.79 -16.79
C GLY A 606 21.32 7.53 -16.35
N SER A 607 21.03 6.98 -15.17
CA SER A 607 21.72 5.79 -14.68
C SER A 607 21.31 4.54 -15.45
N ARG A 608 22.24 3.59 -15.55
CA ARG A 608 22.02 2.26 -16.14
C ARG A 608 22.30 1.13 -15.15
N HIS A 609 22.35 1.36 -13.84
CA HIS A 609 22.68 0.28 -12.90
C HIS A 609 21.44 -0.48 -12.42
N ALA A 610 21.54 -1.79 -12.27
CA ALA A 610 20.54 -2.61 -11.60
C ALA A 610 21.13 -3.14 -10.29
N LEU A 611 20.67 -2.63 -9.15
CA LEU A 611 21.05 -3.11 -7.82
C LEU A 611 20.29 -4.40 -7.52
N LEU A 612 21.01 -5.50 -7.37
CA LEU A 612 20.46 -6.85 -7.19
C LEU A 612 20.92 -7.42 -5.85
N ALA A 613 19.99 -7.84 -5.00
CA ALA A 613 20.27 -8.48 -3.71
C ALA A 613 19.40 -9.74 -3.53
N ALA A 614 20.02 -10.87 -3.14
CA ALA A 614 19.30 -12.09 -2.80
C ALA A 614 19.81 -12.77 -1.52
N MET A 615 18.88 -13.19 -0.66
CA MET A 615 19.14 -13.80 0.64
C MET A 615 18.55 -15.22 0.69
N GLU A 616 19.31 -16.23 0.25
CA GLU A 616 18.90 -17.64 0.33
C GLU A 616 18.86 -18.16 1.78
N ARG A 617 19.85 -17.75 2.58
CA ARG A 617 19.94 -18.06 4.01
C ARG A 617 20.06 -16.77 4.80
N THR A 618 19.20 -16.60 5.80
CA THR A 618 19.20 -15.44 6.68
C THR A 618 19.47 -15.88 8.11
N THR A 619 20.52 -15.35 8.72
CA THR A 619 20.92 -15.70 10.09
C THR A 619 19.77 -15.46 11.07
N GLY A 620 19.45 -16.45 11.90
CA GLY A 620 18.37 -16.35 12.89
C GLY A 620 16.96 -16.62 12.35
N ILE A 621 16.80 -16.93 11.06
CA ILE A 621 15.54 -17.35 10.45
C ILE A 621 15.66 -18.83 10.03
N THR A 622 14.66 -19.64 10.36
CA THR A 622 14.68 -21.10 10.12
C THR A 622 14.30 -21.49 8.69
N GLY A 623 13.58 -20.63 7.95
CA GLY A 623 13.18 -20.85 6.56
C GLY A 623 14.24 -20.41 5.56
N THR A 624 14.71 -21.33 4.73
CA THR A 624 15.59 -21.03 3.57
C THR A 624 14.75 -20.69 2.34
N LEU A 625 15.23 -19.77 1.51
CA LEU A 625 14.60 -19.39 0.24
C LEU A 625 15.47 -19.89 -0.93
N PRO A 626 15.46 -21.21 -1.22
CA PRO A 626 16.37 -21.84 -2.20
C PRO A 626 16.25 -21.23 -3.61
N PHE A 627 15.13 -20.60 -3.95
CA PHE A 627 14.95 -19.99 -5.26
C PHE A 627 15.38 -18.52 -5.35
N ALA A 628 15.72 -17.84 -4.24
CA ALA A 628 16.13 -16.43 -4.25
C ALA A 628 17.39 -16.19 -5.11
N THR A 629 18.42 -17.03 -4.96
CA THR A 629 19.65 -16.95 -5.78
C THR A 629 19.36 -17.24 -7.26
N ARG A 630 18.41 -18.13 -7.54
CA ARG A 630 17.96 -18.48 -8.89
C ARG A 630 17.19 -17.32 -9.54
N GLU A 631 16.34 -16.65 -8.76
CA GLU A 631 15.64 -15.43 -9.17
C GLU A 631 16.65 -14.36 -9.58
N LEU A 632 17.62 -14.08 -8.70
CA LEU A 632 18.65 -13.06 -8.96
C LEU A 632 19.45 -13.36 -10.22
N SER A 633 19.88 -14.62 -10.38
CA SER A 633 20.61 -15.07 -11.57
C SER A 633 19.80 -14.89 -12.86
N MET A 634 18.48 -15.05 -12.79
CA MET A 634 17.57 -14.86 -13.91
C MET A 634 17.38 -13.37 -14.24
N VAL A 635 17.15 -12.55 -13.21
CA VAL A 635 16.97 -11.09 -13.32
C VAL A 635 18.24 -10.42 -13.81
N ARG A 636 19.41 -10.79 -13.29
CA ARG A 636 20.73 -10.30 -13.72
C ARG A 636 20.90 -10.40 -15.23
N LYS A 637 20.65 -11.59 -15.79
CA LYS A 637 20.75 -11.83 -17.24
C LYS A 637 19.75 -11.01 -18.05
N LEU A 638 18.56 -10.72 -17.51
CA LEU A 638 17.57 -9.87 -18.17
C LEU A 638 18.01 -8.40 -18.15
N CYS A 639 18.49 -7.90 -17.01
CA CYS A 639 19.06 -6.57 -16.85
C CYS A 639 20.23 -6.33 -17.82
N GLU A 640 21.20 -7.26 -17.89
CA GLU A 640 22.32 -7.17 -18.85
C GLU A 640 21.81 -7.07 -20.29
N SER A 641 20.79 -7.86 -20.65
CA SER A 641 20.18 -7.81 -21.97
C SER A 641 19.37 -6.54 -22.28
N MET A 642 19.07 -5.73 -21.25
CA MET A 642 18.48 -4.39 -21.37
C MET A 642 19.54 -3.29 -21.37
N SER A 643 20.84 -3.64 -21.47
CA SER A 643 21.97 -2.71 -21.32
C SER A 643 22.02 -2.03 -19.94
N LEU A 644 21.52 -2.70 -18.90
CA LEU A 644 21.77 -2.32 -17.51
C LEU A 644 23.01 -3.03 -16.98
N ASN A 645 23.75 -2.35 -16.11
CA ASN A 645 24.92 -2.85 -15.39
C ASN A 645 24.47 -3.41 -14.03
N PRO A 646 24.42 -4.74 -13.82
CA PRO A 646 24.06 -5.29 -12.53
C PRO A 646 25.14 -5.02 -11.48
N ILE A 647 24.72 -4.63 -10.27
CA ILE A 647 25.56 -4.45 -9.09
C ILE A 647 25.04 -5.40 -8.01
N GLU A 648 25.93 -6.23 -7.48
CA GLU A 648 25.64 -7.15 -6.37
C GLU A 648 26.62 -6.82 -5.22
N PRO A 649 26.24 -5.92 -4.30
CA PRO A 649 27.09 -5.55 -3.18
C PRO A 649 27.14 -6.66 -2.11
N GLN A 650 27.97 -6.46 -1.10
CA GLN A 650 27.83 -7.23 0.13
C GLN A 650 26.44 -6.97 0.73
N LEU A 651 25.79 -8.02 1.23
CA LEU A 651 24.41 -7.96 1.71
C LEU A 651 24.39 -7.42 3.15
N GLN A 652 24.92 -6.22 3.34
CA GLN A 652 24.90 -5.44 4.57
C GLN A 652 24.33 -4.06 4.25
N LYS A 653 23.63 -3.44 5.19
CA LYS A 653 22.94 -2.16 4.96
C LYS A 653 23.89 -1.08 4.42
N LYS A 654 25.06 -0.92 5.05
CA LYS A 654 26.08 0.07 4.66
C LYS A 654 26.58 -0.07 3.22
N ASP A 655 26.50 -1.28 2.66
CA ASP A 655 26.99 -1.61 1.32
C ASP A 655 25.85 -1.51 0.29
N VAL A 656 24.59 -1.75 0.68
CA VAL A 656 23.42 -1.65 -0.19
C VAL A 656 22.93 -0.21 -0.37
N LEU A 657 22.78 0.56 0.72
CA LEU A 657 22.18 1.91 0.68
C LEU A 657 22.85 2.86 -0.34
N PRO A 658 24.19 2.96 -0.42
CA PRO A 658 24.83 3.91 -1.34
C PRO A 658 24.53 3.65 -2.82
N HIS A 659 24.19 2.41 -3.18
CA HIS A 659 23.89 2.05 -4.57
C HIS A 659 22.47 2.46 -5.01
N LEU A 660 21.57 2.79 -4.08
CA LEU A 660 20.19 3.19 -4.41
C LEU A 660 20.14 4.51 -5.18
N HIS A 661 21.02 5.47 -4.84
CA HIS A 661 21.11 6.79 -5.50
C HIS A 661 21.42 6.71 -7.00
N ASN A 662 22.10 5.65 -7.39
CA ASN A 662 22.62 5.47 -8.75
C ASN A 662 22.06 4.22 -9.42
N CYS A 663 20.96 3.63 -8.94
CA CYS A 663 20.30 2.53 -9.64
C CYS A 663 19.11 3.00 -10.47
N THR A 664 18.85 2.30 -11.57
CA THR A 664 17.62 2.35 -12.34
C THR A 664 16.62 1.34 -11.78
N ILE A 665 17.12 0.19 -11.33
CA ILE A 665 16.33 -0.91 -10.78
C ILE A 665 16.94 -1.33 -9.46
N PHE A 666 16.10 -1.52 -8.44
CA PHE A 666 16.44 -2.24 -7.22
C PHE A 666 15.61 -3.52 -7.17
N HIS A 667 16.27 -4.67 -7.14
CA HIS A 667 15.62 -5.98 -7.01
C HIS A 667 16.13 -6.66 -5.74
N PHE A 668 15.21 -6.99 -4.84
CA PHE A 668 15.50 -7.71 -3.60
C PHE A 668 14.70 -9.01 -3.55
N ALA A 669 15.38 -10.13 -3.39
CA ALA A 669 14.78 -11.45 -3.17
C ALA A 669 15.19 -12.01 -1.80
N GLY A 670 14.29 -12.08 -0.83
CA GLY A 670 14.66 -12.45 0.53
C GLY A 670 13.52 -12.34 1.53
N HIS A 671 13.87 -12.29 2.82
CA HIS A 671 12.87 -12.11 3.87
C HIS A 671 12.63 -10.62 4.15
N GLY A 672 11.35 -10.24 4.18
CA GLY A 672 10.88 -8.99 4.78
C GLY A 672 10.35 -9.25 6.18
N LYS A 673 10.37 -8.25 7.05
CA LYS A 673 9.72 -8.32 8.36
C LYS A 673 8.99 -7.02 8.65
N THR A 674 7.69 -7.13 8.88
CA THR A 674 6.85 -6.02 9.34
C THR A 674 7.03 -5.81 10.84
N ASP A 675 7.06 -4.54 11.26
CA ASP A 675 7.08 -4.16 12.66
C ASP A 675 5.70 -3.59 13.04
N SER A 676 5.05 -4.22 14.02
CA SER A 676 3.69 -3.88 14.44
C SER A 676 3.63 -2.66 15.35
N ASP A 677 4.74 -2.30 16.00
CA ASP A 677 4.78 -1.22 16.98
C ASP A 677 5.21 0.10 16.31
N ASP A 678 6.12 0.01 15.35
CA ASP A 678 6.58 1.15 14.54
C ASP A 678 6.85 0.69 13.09
N PRO A 679 5.91 0.91 12.14
CA PRO A 679 6.08 0.55 10.73
C PRO A 679 7.35 1.10 10.07
N LEU A 680 7.98 2.16 10.59
CA LEU A 680 9.26 2.65 10.07
C LEU A 680 10.42 1.68 10.37
N ASN A 681 10.27 0.81 11.37
CA ASN A 681 11.22 -0.24 11.70
C ASN A 681 10.99 -1.53 10.90
N SER A 682 9.95 -1.59 10.06
CA SER A 682 9.78 -2.68 9.08
C SER A 682 11.01 -2.74 8.18
N LYS A 683 11.48 -3.95 7.88
CA LYS A 683 12.86 -4.14 7.40
C LYS A 683 13.03 -5.24 6.37
N LEU A 684 14.01 -5.07 5.49
CA LEU A 684 14.56 -6.13 4.65
C LEU A 684 15.68 -6.82 5.44
N LEU A 685 15.66 -8.15 5.52
CA LEU A 685 16.63 -8.89 6.32
C LEU A 685 17.92 -9.14 5.51
N LEU A 686 18.89 -8.23 5.66
CA LEU A 686 20.28 -8.37 5.19
C LEU A 686 21.14 -9.12 6.24
N ASN A 687 22.40 -9.43 5.94
CA ASN A 687 23.28 -10.20 6.86
C ASN A 687 23.46 -9.54 8.24
N ASP A 688 23.37 -8.22 8.30
CA ASP A 688 23.54 -7.39 9.51
C ASP A 688 22.21 -6.98 10.15
N TRP A 689 21.08 -7.61 9.79
CA TRP A 689 19.74 -7.19 10.24
C TRP A 689 19.56 -7.14 11.77
N GLN A 690 20.35 -7.91 12.53
CA GLN A 690 20.31 -7.93 13.99
C GLN A 690 21.10 -6.77 14.62
N SER A 691 22.12 -6.24 13.93
CA SER A 691 23.02 -5.21 14.44
C SER A 691 22.79 -3.83 13.81
N ASP A 692 22.49 -3.77 12.51
CA ASP A 692 22.22 -2.53 11.75
C ASP A 692 21.16 -2.80 10.66
N PRO A 693 19.86 -2.85 11.03
CA PRO A 693 18.79 -3.24 10.12
C PRO A 693 18.55 -2.22 9.01
N PHE A 694 18.31 -2.73 7.79
CA PHE A 694 17.79 -1.96 6.65
C PHE A 694 16.28 -1.78 6.84
N THR A 695 15.88 -0.65 7.42
CA THR A 695 14.49 -0.33 7.75
C THR A 695 13.85 0.63 6.75
N VAL A 696 12.52 0.71 6.72
CA VAL A 696 11.77 1.75 6.02
C VAL A 696 12.28 3.14 6.40
N GLY A 697 12.52 3.41 7.68
CA GLY A 697 13.10 4.66 8.15
C GLY A 697 14.46 4.97 7.49
N SER A 698 15.37 4.00 7.46
CA SER A 698 16.68 4.20 6.81
C SER A 698 16.58 4.38 5.30
N LEU A 699 15.65 3.68 4.64
CA LEU A 699 15.40 3.85 3.21
C LEU A 699 14.84 5.25 2.91
N LEU A 700 13.94 5.74 3.76
CA LEU A 700 13.39 7.08 3.61
C LEU A 700 14.51 8.11 3.74
N ASP A 701 15.50 7.96 4.61
CA ASP A 701 16.59 8.92 4.77
C ASP A 701 17.49 9.11 3.52
N GLU A 702 17.46 8.17 2.56
CA GLU A 702 18.30 8.20 1.37
C GLU A 702 17.89 9.24 0.31
N LYS A 703 16.70 9.86 0.36
CA LYS A 703 16.31 10.96 -0.57
C LYS A 703 16.55 10.65 -2.07
N LEU A 704 15.97 9.59 -2.61
CA LEU A 704 16.20 9.17 -4.01
C LEU A 704 15.50 10.06 -5.06
N HIS A 705 14.82 11.13 -4.66
CA HIS A 705 14.01 11.99 -5.54
C HIS A 705 14.80 12.81 -6.56
N ASP A 706 16.08 13.11 -6.28
CA ASP A 706 16.93 13.89 -7.20
C ASP A 706 17.25 13.08 -8.47
N ASN A 707 17.23 11.75 -8.37
CA ASN A 707 17.47 10.80 -9.45
C ASN A 707 16.58 9.56 -9.26
N PRO A 708 15.26 9.67 -9.51
CA PRO A 708 14.30 8.65 -9.11
C PRO A 708 14.54 7.34 -9.87
N PRO A 709 14.81 6.22 -9.16
CA PRO A 709 14.93 4.92 -9.82
C PRO A 709 13.60 4.50 -10.44
N PHE A 710 13.67 3.75 -11.54
CA PHE A 710 12.51 3.29 -12.29
C PHE A 710 11.68 2.25 -11.52
N LEU A 711 12.32 1.23 -10.94
CA LEU A 711 11.61 0.09 -10.34
C LEU A 711 12.29 -0.39 -9.04
N ALA A 712 11.51 -0.50 -7.96
CA ALA A 712 11.82 -1.37 -6.83
C ALA A 712 10.98 -2.65 -6.95
N TYR A 713 11.64 -3.79 -7.08
CA TYR A 713 11.01 -5.11 -7.11
C TYR A 713 11.38 -5.87 -5.83
N LEU A 714 10.41 -6.00 -4.92
CA LEU A 714 10.56 -6.63 -3.62
C LEU A 714 9.95 -8.03 -3.65
N SER A 715 10.75 -9.01 -4.03
CA SER A 715 10.47 -10.45 -3.92
C SER A 715 10.71 -10.91 -2.47
N ALA A 716 9.92 -10.36 -1.56
CA ALA A 716 10.03 -10.63 -0.13
C ALA A 716 8.66 -10.66 0.51
N CYS A 717 8.46 -11.57 1.46
CA CYS A 717 7.19 -11.73 2.16
C CYS A 717 6.80 -10.47 2.96
N GLU A 718 5.50 -10.19 3.01
CA GLU A 718 4.88 -9.17 3.87
C GLU A 718 5.34 -7.72 3.59
N THR A 719 5.80 -7.41 2.38
CA THR A 719 6.33 -6.08 2.04
C THR A 719 5.25 -4.99 1.90
N GLY A 720 4.00 -5.39 1.72
CA GLY A 720 2.79 -4.54 1.65
C GLY A 720 1.94 -4.53 2.91
N ARG A 721 2.41 -5.09 4.04
CA ARG A 721 1.57 -5.40 5.21
C ARG A 721 1.53 -4.26 6.24
N ILE A 722 0.34 -4.04 6.81
CA ILE A 722 0.12 -3.16 7.98
C ILE A 722 -0.47 -3.99 9.11
N ASP A 723 0.30 -4.21 10.17
CA ASP A 723 -0.15 -5.02 11.31
C ASP A 723 -1.03 -4.24 12.29
N ASN A 724 -0.78 -2.94 12.43
CA ASN A 724 -1.39 -2.14 13.47
C ASN A 724 -2.28 -1.04 12.91
N GLU A 725 -3.53 -1.01 13.38
CA GLU A 725 -4.60 -0.15 12.86
C GLU A 725 -4.37 1.32 13.14
N ARG A 726 -3.63 1.67 14.21
CA ARG A 726 -3.26 3.08 14.44
C ARG A 726 -2.49 3.67 13.27
N PHE A 727 -1.78 2.86 12.48
CA PHE A 727 -0.97 3.35 11.37
C PHE A 727 -1.62 3.11 10.01
N SER A 728 -2.87 2.63 9.98
CA SER A 728 -3.58 2.31 8.73
C SER A 728 -3.82 3.53 7.84
N ASP A 729 -4.07 4.70 8.43
CA ASP A 729 -4.23 5.96 7.71
C ASP A 729 -2.92 6.54 7.17
N GLU A 730 -1.77 6.13 7.72
CA GLU A 730 -0.45 6.51 7.22
C GLU A 730 0.02 5.60 6.08
N ASN A 731 -0.50 4.37 6.03
CA ASN A 731 -0.23 3.40 4.96
C ASN A 731 1.28 3.16 4.72
N ILE A 732 2.08 3.13 5.80
CA ILE A 732 3.54 2.95 5.77
C ILE A 732 3.89 1.46 5.90
N HIS A 733 4.55 0.93 4.88
CA HIS A 733 5.12 -0.42 4.80
C HIS A 733 6.30 -0.40 3.82
N LEU A 734 6.97 -1.52 3.53
CA LEU A 734 8.17 -1.54 2.68
C LEU A 734 7.90 -1.04 1.24
N VAL A 735 6.78 -1.46 0.65
CA VAL A 735 6.38 -1.01 -0.71
C VAL A 735 6.11 0.50 -0.76
N SER A 736 5.29 1.05 0.14
CA SER A 736 5.04 2.50 0.19
C SER A 736 6.29 3.27 0.61
N GLY A 737 7.15 2.69 1.46
CA GLY A 737 8.46 3.23 1.82
C GLY A 737 9.38 3.42 0.61
N CYS A 738 9.44 2.47 -0.32
CA CYS A 738 10.16 2.64 -1.59
C CYS A 738 9.55 3.76 -2.44
N GLN A 739 8.23 3.83 -2.56
CA GLN A 739 7.55 4.87 -3.32
C GLN A 739 7.86 6.27 -2.74
N LEU A 740 7.75 6.41 -1.42
CA LEU A 740 8.04 7.63 -0.68
C LEU A 740 9.53 7.98 -0.67
N ALA A 741 10.43 7.01 -0.80
CA ALA A 741 11.86 7.28 -0.95
C ALA A 741 12.23 7.82 -2.34
N GLY A 742 11.41 7.55 -3.36
CA GLY A 742 11.55 8.13 -4.71
C GLY A 742 11.44 7.15 -5.88
N PHE A 743 11.19 5.86 -5.64
CA PHE A 743 10.99 4.90 -6.74
C PHE A 743 9.72 5.21 -7.54
N ARG A 744 9.82 5.21 -8.88
CA ARG A 744 8.68 5.47 -9.78
C ARG A 744 7.65 4.35 -9.74
N HIS A 745 8.12 3.10 -9.82
CA HIS A 745 7.30 1.90 -9.72
C HIS A 745 7.80 1.02 -8.58
N VAL A 746 6.86 0.41 -7.85
CA VAL A 746 7.18 -0.56 -6.81
C VAL A 746 6.29 -1.78 -6.97
N ILE A 747 6.91 -2.95 -7.04
CA ILE A 747 6.23 -4.23 -6.99
C ILE A 747 6.65 -4.90 -5.69
N GLY A 748 5.68 -5.35 -4.90
CA GLY A 748 5.93 -6.14 -3.72
C GLY A 748 4.73 -7.03 -3.41
N THR A 749 4.84 -7.79 -2.34
CA THR A 749 3.87 -8.80 -1.94
C THR A 749 3.04 -8.25 -0.78
N LEU A 750 1.72 -8.40 -0.85
CA LEU A 750 0.86 -8.01 0.28
C LEU A 750 1.06 -8.99 1.47
N TRP A 751 1.40 -10.25 1.17
CA TRP A 751 1.47 -11.37 2.11
C TRP A 751 2.64 -12.31 1.86
N GLU A 752 2.71 -13.39 2.64
CA GLU A 752 3.65 -14.47 2.40
C GLU A 752 3.38 -15.14 1.04
N VAL A 753 4.45 -15.38 0.29
CA VAL A 753 4.40 -15.94 -1.06
C VAL A 753 5.41 -17.07 -1.16
N GLU A 754 5.10 -18.07 -1.98
CA GLU A 754 6.04 -19.13 -2.29
C GLU A 754 7.18 -18.60 -3.18
N ASP A 755 8.42 -18.92 -2.81
CA ASP A 755 9.62 -18.38 -3.44
C ASP A 755 9.78 -18.84 -4.90
N GLU A 756 9.34 -20.05 -5.25
CA GLU A 756 9.32 -20.52 -6.65
C GLU A 756 8.39 -19.69 -7.55
N SER A 757 7.22 -19.31 -7.03
CA SER A 757 6.24 -18.47 -7.75
C SER A 757 6.79 -17.08 -8.04
N CYS A 758 7.59 -16.53 -7.12
CA CYS A 758 8.24 -15.23 -7.30
C CYS A 758 9.18 -15.21 -8.52
N VAL A 759 9.95 -16.29 -8.76
CA VAL A 759 10.80 -16.42 -9.94
C VAL A 759 10.00 -16.32 -11.24
N HIS A 760 8.78 -16.84 -11.25
CA HIS A 760 7.91 -16.84 -12.42
C HIS A 760 7.38 -15.43 -12.70
N VAL A 761 6.86 -14.75 -11.68
CA VAL A 761 6.35 -13.37 -11.78
C VAL A 761 7.46 -12.39 -12.15
N ALA A 762 8.63 -12.49 -11.52
CA ALA A 762 9.78 -11.63 -11.83
C ALA A 762 10.22 -11.83 -13.28
N ARG A 763 10.32 -13.07 -13.74
CA ARG A 763 10.70 -13.38 -15.12
C ARG A 763 9.71 -12.82 -16.14
N ILE A 764 8.42 -12.92 -15.87
CA ILE A 764 7.39 -12.34 -16.75
C ILE A 764 7.58 -10.82 -16.77
N THR A 765 7.63 -10.18 -15.60
CA THR A 765 7.78 -8.72 -15.45
C THR A 765 9.01 -8.17 -16.18
N TYR A 766 10.20 -8.70 -15.91
CA TYR A 766 11.44 -8.21 -16.51
C TYR A 766 11.55 -8.54 -18.00
N LYS A 767 10.90 -9.63 -18.46
CA LYS A 767 10.74 -9.85 -19.91
C LYS A 767 9.89 -8.74 -20.49
N THR A 768 8.71 -8.47 -19.95
CA THR A 768 7.84 -7.44 -20.53
C THR A 768 8.49 -6.05 -20.53
N ILE A 769 9.24 -5.69 -19.48
CA ILE A 769 10.03 -4.45 -19.46
C ILE A 769 11.12 -4.43 -20.54
N LYS A 770 11.84 -5.55 -20.75
CA LYS A 770 12.83 -5.64 -21.84
C LYS A 770 12.17 -5.41 -23.20
N GLU A 771 10.98 -5.96 -23.34
CA GLU A 771 10.23 -6.09 -24.56
C GLU A 771 9.60 -4.78 -25.02
N ASP A 772 8.99 -4.08 -24.07
CA ASP A 772 8.20 -2.88 -24.31
C ASP A 772 8.97 -1.62 -23.86
N GLY A 773 10.20 -1.77 -23.35
CA GLY A 773 11.03 -0.70 -22.80
C GLY A 773 10.79 -0.42 -21.30
N MET A 774 11.52 0.53 -20.72
CA MET A 774 11.20 1.04 -19.37
C MET A 774 10.15 2.15 -19.46
N THR A 775 8.98 1.82 -19.99
CA THR A 775 7.82 2.72 -20.04
C THR A 775 6.78 2.29 -19.00
N ASP A 776 5.84 3.17 -18.68
CA ASP A 776 4.75 2.83 -17.76
C ASP A 776 3.79 1.77 -18.34
N GLU A 777 3.83 1.55 -19.66
CA GLU A 777 2.94 0.62 -20.37
C GLU A 777 3.58 -0.74 -20.63
N SER A 778 4.87 -0.89 -20.30
CA SER A 778 5.75 -2.01 -20.67
C SER A 778 5.49 -3.32 -19.93
N ALA A 779 4.22 -3.55 -19.66
CA ALA A 779 3.63 -4.72 -19.05
C ALA A 779 2.63 -5.40 -20.02
N GLY A 780 2.69 -5.21 -21.36
CA GLY A 780 1.85 -5.98 -22.31
C GLY A 780 2.06 -5.85 -23.84
N GLY A 781 2.64 -6.89 -24.49
CA GLY A 781 2.23 -7.49 -25.81
C GLY A 781 2.87 -7.00 -27.15
N LYS A 782 3.33 -7.92 -28.05
CA LYS A 782 4.39 -7.66 -29.08
C LYS A 782 4.18 -7.77 -30.62
N LEU A 783 3.33 -8.64 -31.20
CA LEU A 783 3.43 -8.98 -32.66
C LEU A 783 3.03 -7.84 -33.62
N GLY A 784 2.12 -6.94 -33.19
CA GLY A 784 1.62 -5.86 -34.03
C GLY A 784 2.68 -4.82 -34.43
N THR A 785 3.73 -4.65 -33.62
CA THR A 785 4.71 -3.58 -33.78
C THR A 785 5.64 -3.82 -34.98
N LEU A 786 6.14 -5.04 -35.17
CA LEU A 786 7.04 -5.38 -36.28
C LEU A 786 6.33 -5.35 -37.64
N VAL A 787 5.08 -5.83 -37.68
CA VAL A 787 4.28 -5.79 -38.92
C VAL A 787 3.95 -4.35 -39.31
N LEU A 788 3.60 -3.49 -38.35
CA LEU A 788 3.37 -2.06 -38.61
C LEU A 788 4.64 -1.39 -39.19
N GLN A 789 5.82 -1.65 -38.61
CA GLN A 789 7.08 -1.12 -39.13
C GLN A 789 7.37 -1.57 -40.57
N ALA A 790 7.09 -2.84 -40.91
CA ALA A 790 7.26 -3.36 -42.26
C ALA A 790 6.34 -2.64 -43.27
N PHE A 791 5.06 -2.42 -42.91
CA PHE A 791 4.14 -1.66 -43.75
C PHE A 791 4.57 -0.21 -43.97
N LEU A 792 5.06 0.46 -42.91
CA LEU A 792 5.51 1.85 -43.01
C LEU A 792 6.82 2.02 -43.80
N SER A 793 7.60 0.95 -43.91
CA SER A 793 8.81 0.93 -44.73
C SER A 793 8.51 0.72 -46.22
N SER A 794 7.31 0.25 -46.57
CA SER A 794 6.86 0.14 -47.96
C SER A 794 6.23 1.46 -48.43
N PRO A 795 6.66 2.02 -49.58
CA PRO A 795 6.03 3.22 -50.13
C PRO A 795 4.64 2.94 -50.75
N THR A 796 4.25 1.66 -50.84
CA THR A 796 3.06 1.21 -51.59
C THR A 796 1.76 1.43 -50.80
N PHE A 797 1.80 1.37 -49.46
CA PHE A 797 0.60 1.30 -48.64
C PHE A 797 0.35 2.56 -47.84
N LYS A 798 -0.92 3.00 -47.82
CA LYS A 798 -1.43 3.91 -46.81
C LYS A 798 -2.00 3.08 -45.66
N VAL A 799 -1.33 3.10 -44.52
CA VAL A 799 -1.66 2.23 -43.38
C VAL A 799 -2.69 2.90 -42.49
N THR A 800 -3.79 2.20 -42.23
CA THR A 800 -4.73 2.53 -41.16
C THR A 800 -4.62 1.50 -40.05
N VAL A 801 -4.34 1.95 -38.83
CA VAL A 801 -4.40 1.10 -37.65
C VAL A 801 -5.79 1.16 -37.05
N LEU A 802 -6.45 0.01 -37.00
CA LEU A 802 -7.64 -0.16 -36.19
C LEU A 802 -7.18 -0.28 -34.74
N SER A 803 -7.57 0.70 -33.93
CA SER A 803 -7.28 0.70 -32.50
C SER A 803 -8.58 0.89 -31.74
N ARG A 804 -8.67 0.38 -30.52
CA ARG A 804 -9.83 0.65 -29.66
C ARG A 804 -9.82 2.11 -29.18
N PRO A 805 -10.98 2.76 -28.96
CA PRO A 805 -11.08 4.12 -28.43
C PRO A 805 -10.26 4.34 -27.15
N THR A 806 -10.08 3.29 -26.36
CA THR A 806 -9.36 3.29 -25.07
C THR A 806 -7.87 2.92 -25.16
N SER A 807 -7.32 2.68 -26.36
CA SER A 807 -5.90 2.31 -26.49
C SER A 807 -5.00 3.54 -26.41
N THR A 808 -3.97 3.48 -25.57
CA THR A 808 -2.98 4.53 -25.35
C THR A 808 -1.75 4.40 -26.25
N ASN A 809 -1.61 3.29 -26.99
CA ASN A 809 -0.54 3.07 -27.96
C ASN A 809 -0.36 4.28 -28.88
N THR A 810 0.86 4.80 -28.92
CA THR A 810 1.28 5.85 -29.83
C THR A 810 1.76 5.24 -31.14
N PHE A 811 1.34 5.80 -32.27
CA PHE A 811 1.72 5.35 -33.60
C PHE A 811 2.61 6.41 -34.28
N PRO A 812 3.52 6.02 -35.19
CA PRO A 812 4.35 6.98 -35.92
C PRO A 812 3.53 8.05 -36.64
N ASP A 813 4.10 9.25 -36.76
CA ASP A 813 3.48 10.38 -37.46
C ASP A 813 3.11 10.01 -38.90
N GLY A 814 1.87 10.33 -39.30
CA GLY A 814 1.33 10.03 -40.63
C GLY A 814 0.55 8.71 -40.74
N VAL A 815 0.54 7.87 -39.69
CA VAL A 815 -0.34 6.69 -39.63
C VAL A 815 -1.76 7.09 -39.26
N GLN A 816 -2.73 6.71 -40.10
CA GLN A 816 -4.13 6.94 -39.78
C GLN A 816 -4.57 5.94 -38.70
N VAL A 817 -5.18 6.41 -37.62
CA VAL A 817 -5.69 5.53 -36.55
C VAL A 817 -7.20 5.69 -36.49
N ILE A 818 -7.93 4.61 -36.74
CA ILE A 818 -9.39 4.59 -36.56
C ILE A 818 -9.69 3.94 -35.22
N ARG A 819 -10.37 4.69 -34.37
CA ARG A 819 -10.84 4.23 -33.07
C ARG A 819 -12.18 3.50 -33.23
N SER A 820 -12.20 2.19 -32.99
CA SER A 820 -13.40 1.35 -33.10
C SER A 820 -13.67 0.57 -31.82
N ASP A 821 -14.91 0.59 -31.34
CA ASP A 821 -15.35 -0.20 -30.17
C ASP A 821 -15.58 -1.69 -30.49
N TYR A 822 -15.22 -2.12 -31.70
CA TYR A 822 -15.40 -3.47 -32.23
C TYR A 822 -16.87 -3.93 -32.34
N SER A 823 -17.85 -3.03 -32.19
CA SER A 823 -19.23 -3.29 -32.59
C SER A 823 -19.32 -3.49 -34.11
N PRO A 824 -20.30 -4.27 -34.63
CA PRO A 824 -20.45 -4.48 -36.07
C PRO A 824 -20.47 -3.18 -36.87
N SER A 825 -21.25 -2.18 -36.40
CA SER A 825 -21.38 -0.89 -37.08
C SER A 825 -20.09 -0.06 -37.08
N SER A 826 -19.34 -0.07 -35.97
CA SER A 826 -18.06 0.64 -35.87
C SER A 826 -16.98 -0.03 -36.71
N LEU A 827 -16.95 -1.37 -36.76
CA LEU A 827 -16.05 -2.11 -37.63
C LEU A 827 -16.35 -1.87 -39.12
N VAL A 828 -17.63 -1.87 -39.52
CA VAL A 828 -18.03 -1.54 -40.90
C VAL A 828 -17.63 -0.11 -41.24
N GLY A 829 -17.82 0.84 -40.32
CA GLY A 829 -17.36 2.23 -40.48
C GLY A 829 -15.84 2.33 -40.63
N ALA A 830 -15.08 1.59 -39.83
CA ALA A 830 -13.62 1.55 -39.85
C ALA A 830 -13.05 0.94 -41.14
N PHE A 831 -13.72 -0.09 -41.67
CA PHE A 831 -13.30 -0.81 -42.87
C PHE A 831 -13.79 -0.15 -44.16
N ARG A 832 -14.76 0.76 -44.08
CA ARG A 832 -15.28 1.45 -45.27
C ARG A 832 -14.18 2.26 -45.96
N GLY A 833 -13.93 1.93 -47.22
CA GLY A 833 -12.88 2.56 -48.04
C GLY A 833 -11.48 1.95 -47.87
N GLN A 834 -11.31 0.91 -47.06
CA GLN A 834 -10.07 0.13 -47.00
C GLN A 834 -10.06 -0.94 -48.10
N ASP A 835 -8.95 -1.09 -48.81
CA ASP A 835 -8.82 -2.13 -49.85
C ASP A 835 -8.52 -3.52 -49.26
N ALA A 836 -7.82 -3.57 -48.12
CA ALA A 836 -7.42 -4.80 -47.45
C ALA A 836 -7.49 -4.67 -45.92
N VAL A 837 -7.78 -5.78 -45.24
CA VAL A 837 -7.70 -5.90 -43.77
C VAL A 837 -6.74 -7.02 -43.40
N VAL A 838 -5.76 -6.72 -42.53
CA VAL A 838 -4.81 -7.69 -41.97
C VAL A 838 -5.11 -7.87 -40.49
N SER A 839 -5.51 -9.06 -40.10
CA SER A 839 -5.81 -9.40 -38.71
C SER A 839 -4.59 -10.02 -38.04
N LEU A 840 -4.11 -9.38 -36.96
CA LEU A 840 -3.01 -9.86 -36.11
C LEU A 840 -3.46 -10.20 -34.68
N VAL A 841 -4.77 -10.43 -34.46
CA VAL A 841 -5.32 -10.74 -33.15
C VAL A 841 -4.67 -11.98 -32.53
N GLY A 842 -4.34 -11.91 -31.24
CA GLY A 842 -3.72 -12.97 -30.46
C GLY A 842 -4.68 -14.11 -30.08
N ARG A 843 -4.24 -14.98 -29.16
CA ARG A 843 -4.96 -16.21 -28.78
C ARG A 843 -6.36 -15.95 -28.25
N ASP A 844 -6.52 -14.91 -27.44
CA ASP A 844 -7.78 -14.61 -26.76
C ASP A 844 -8.78 -13.86 -27.65
N GLY A 845 -8.29 -13.23 -28.74
CA GLY A 845 -9.13 -12.58 -29.77
C GLY A 845 -9.58 -13.50 -30.92
N TYR A 846 -9.27 -14.80 -30.87
CA TYR A 846 -9.56 -15.71 -31.99
C TYR A 846 -11.05 -15.94 -32.25
N ALA A 847 -11.88 -15.91 -31.19
CA ALA A 847 -13.33 -16.04 -31.28
C ALA A 847 -13.97 -14.83 -32.00
N GLU A 848 -13.35 -13.66 -31.86
CA GLU A 848 -13.86 -12.38 -32.36
C GLU A 848 -13.54 -12.12 -33.83
N GLN A 849 -12.63 -12.88 -34.42
CA GLN A 849 -12.19 -12.69 -35.81
C GLN A 849 -13.31 -12.88 -36.84
N ARG A 850 -14.36 -13.63 -36.51
CA ARG A 850 -15.54 -13.74 -37.37
C ARG A 850 -16.23 -12.39 -37.57
N LYS A 851 -16.35 -11.57 -36.51
CA LYS A 851 -16.93 -10.24 -36.58
C LYS A 851 -16.14 -9.31 -37.51
N LEU A 852 -14.81 -9.45 -37.52
CA LEU A 852 -13.94 -8.70 -38.44
C LEU A 852 -14.20 -9.07 -39.91
N ILE A 853 -14.40 -10.36 -40.19
CA ILE A 853 -14.68 -10.83 -41.55
C ILE A 853 -16.07 -10.35 -41.99
N ASP A 854 -17.09 -10.50 -41.15
CA ASP A 854 -18.45 -10.07 -41.45
C ASP A 854 -18.50 -8.55 -41.73
N ALA A 855 -17.82 -7.75 -40.90
CA ALA A 855 -17.73 -6.30 -41.11
C ALA A 855 -16.93 -5.92 -42.38
N ALA A 856 -15.89 -6.67 -42.73
CA ALA A 856 -15.12 -6.44 -43.95
C ALA A 856 -15.96 -6.71 -45.21
N LEU A 857 -16.78 -7.77 -45.17
CA LEU A 857 -17.74 -8.09 -46.24
C LEU A 857 -18.78 -6.98 -46.40
N GLU A 858 -19.40 -6.54 -45.31
CA GLU A 858 -20.41 -5.47 -45.34
C GLU A 858 -19.81 -4.11 -45.76
N ALA A 859 -18.56 -3.82 -45.38
CA ALA A 859 -17.86 -2.61 -45.78
C ALA A 859 -17.36 -2.61 -47.23
N GLY A 860 -17.43 -3.76 -47.93
CA GLY A 860 -16.94 -3.91 -49.30
C GLY A 860 -15.41 -3.95 -49.43
N VAL A 861 -14.72 -4.44 -48.40
CA VAL A 861 -13.27 -4.69 -48.45
C VAL A 861 -12.98 -5.76 -49.50
N LYS A 862 -11.87 -5.65 -50.23
CA LYS A 862 -11.55 -6.57 -51.34
C LYS A 862 -10.62 -7.72 -50.92
N ARG A 863 -9.85 -7.54 -49.86
CA ARG A 863 -8.85 -8.51 -49.38
C ARG A 863 -8.86 -8.66 -47.86
N PHE A 864 -8.76 -9.89 -47.37
CA PHE A 864 -8.60 -10.18 -45.94
C PHE A 864 -7.50 -11.20 -45.64
N ILE A 865 -6.65 -10.90 -44.66
CA ILE A 865 -5.62 -11.82 -44.15
C ILE A 865 -5.97 -12.16 -42.70
N PRO A 866 -6.40 -13.40 -42.38
CA PRO A 866 -6.73 -13.81 -41.02
C PRO A 866 -5.47 -14.09 -40.17
N SER A 867 -5.64 -14.10 -38.85
CA SER A 867 -4.58 -14.40 -37.87
C SER A 867 -4.31 -15.91 -37.80
N GLU A 868 -3.43 -16.39 -38.67
CA GLU A 868 -3.07 -17.80 -38.82
C GLU A 868 -1.60 -18.09 -38.46
N TYR A 869 -0.66 -17.32 -39.03
CA TYR A 869 0.80 -17.24 -38.80
C TYR A 869 1.43 -18.35 -37.95
N GLY A 870 1.32 -19.61 -38.36
CA GLY A 870 1.78 -20.74 -37.54
C GLY A 870 1.80 -22.06 -38.30
N ASN A 871 1.41 -23.14 -37.62
CA ASN A 871 1.33 -24.49 -38.19
C ASN A 871 0.29 -24.59 -39.33
N ASN A 872 0.44 -25.61 -40.19
CA ASN A 872 -0.42 -25.82 -41.36
C ASN A 872 -1.87 -26.17 -40.97
N SER A 873 -2.70 -25.15 -40.77
CA SER A 873 -4.11 -25.37 -40.48
C SER A 873 -4.88 -25.95 -41.68
N ALA A 874 -4.32 -26.03 -42.90
CA ALA A 874 -4.94 -26.70 -44.04
C ALA A 874 -4.88 -28.23 -43.94
N ASP A 875 -3.83 -28.79 -43.33
CA ASP A 875 -3.63 -30.23 -43.24
C ASP A 875 -4.54 -30.85 -42.14
N PRO A 876 -5.47 -31.76 -42.50
CA PRO A 876 -6.35 -32.41 -41.52
C PRO A 876 -5.57 -33.21 -40.46
N ARG A 877 -4.37 -33.71 -40.78
CA ARG A 877 -3.53 -34.46 -39.85
C ARG A 877 -2.93 -33.55 -38.78
N VAL A 878 -2.53 -32.32 -39.14
CA VAL A 878 -2.09 -31.28 -38.18
C VAL A 878 -3.22 -30.95 -37.20
N ARG A 879 -4.44 -30.74 -37.71
CA ARG A 879 -5.58 -30.37 -36.87
C ARG A 879 -6.04 -31.51 -35.95
N ALA A 880 -5.97 -32.76 -36.43
CA ALA A 880 -6.25 -33.93 -35.60
C ALA A 880 -5.26 -34.08 -34.43
N LEU A 881 -4.05 -33.56 -34.57
CA LEU A 881 -3.04 -33.55 -33.52
C LEU A 881 -3.20 -32.37 -32.56
N ALA A 882 -3.52 -31.17 -33.08
CA ALA A 882 -3.73 -29.96 -32.32
C ALA A 882 -5.15 -29.39 -32.57
N PRO A 883 -6.17 -29.87 -31.82
CA PRO A 883 -7.58 -29.51 -32.06
C PRO A 883 -7.88 -28.01 -32.00
N ILE A 884 -7.05 -27.23 -31.32
CA ILE A 884 -7.15 -25.76 -31.29
C ILE A 884 -7.07 -25.11 -32.69
N LEU A 885 -6.51 -25.81 -33.67
CA LEU A 885 -6.41 -25.35 -35.07
C LEU A 885 -7.70 -25.58 -35.88
N GLU A 886 -8.69 -26.32 -35.37
CA GLU A 886 -9.99 -26.46 -36.04
C GLU A 886 -10.76 -25.14 -36.08
N GLY A 887 -10.70 -24.34 -35.01
CA GLY A 887 -11.30 -23.00 -35.00
C GLY A 887 -10.68 -22.07 -36.04
N LYS A 888 -9.38 -22.22 -36.30
CA LYS A 888 -8.63 -21.53 -37.36
C LYS A 888 -9.14 -21.92 -38.75
N LYS A 889 -9.24 -23.22 -39.04
CA LYS A 889 -9.78 -23.75 -40.29
C LYS A 889 -11.23 -23.34 -40.57
N ALA A 890 -12.09 -23.35 -39.55
CA ALA A 890 -13.50 -22.96 -39.70
C ALA A 890 -13.67 -21.53 -40.23
N LYS A 891 -12.76 -20.60 -39.86
CA LYS A 891 -12.77 -19.22 -40.37
C LYS A 891 -12.34 -19.13 -41.83
N VAL A 892 -11.37 -19.95 -42.23
CA VAL A 892 -10.97 -20.06 -43.63
C VAL A 892 -12.08 -20.65 -44.48
N ASP A 893 -12.79 -21.67 -43.99
CA ASP A 893 -13.96 -22.23 -44.67
C ASP A 893 -15.09 -21.21 -44.81
N PHE A 894 -15.25 -20.33 -43.83
CA PHE A 894 -16.18 -19.22 -43.95
C PHE A 894 -15.75 -18.20 -45.02
N LEU A 895 -14.47 -17.83 -45.08
CA LEU A 895 -13.93 -16.95 -46.13
C LEU A 895 -14.11 -17.56 -47.53
N LYS A 896 -13.90 -18.88 -47.66
CA LYS A 896 -14.12 -19.62 -48.92
C LYS A 896 -15.56 -19.51 -49.44
N GLN A 897 -16.54 -19.46 -48.55
CA GLN A 897 -17.95 -19.30 -48.94
C GLN A 897 -18.26 -17.89 -49.49
N HIS A 898 -17.34 -16.93 -49.36
CA HIS A 898 -17.52 -15.52 -49.72
C HIS A 898 -16.48 -15.02 -50.73
N GLU A 899 -15.83 -15.92 -51.47
CA GLU A 899 -14.79 -15.59 -52.46
C GLU A 899 -15.26 -14.69 -53.60
N ASP A 900 -16.57 -14.69 -53.91
CA ASP A 900 -17.17 -13.80 -54.89
C ASP A 900 -17.17 -12.33 -54.44
N ASN A 901 -17.04 -12.07 -53.14
CA ASN A 901 -17.13 -10.73 -52.54
C ASN A 901 -15.80 -10.23 -51.96
N LEU A 902 -14.98 -11.13 -51.42
CA LEU A 902 -13.75 -10.80 -50.68
C LEU A 902 -12.72 -11.88 -50.93
N SER A 903 -11.56 -11.49 -51.45
CA SER A 903 -10.44 -12.43 -51.60
C SER A 903 -9.68 -12.59 -50.27
N TRP A 904 -9.04 -13.73 -50.05
CA TRP A 904 -8.34 -14.00 -48.79
C TRP A 904 -6.97 -14.66 -48.98
N THR A 905 -6.08 -14.53 -47.99
CA THR A 905 -4.80 -15.26 -47.98
C THR A 905 -4.49 -15.73 -46.58
N VAL A 906 -4.21 -17.01 -46.40
CA VAL A 906 -3.69 -17.55 -45.14
C VAL A 906 -2.18 -17.71 -45.24
N LEU A 907 -1.43 -17.08 -44.33
CA LEU A 907 0.02 -17.27 -44.24
C LEU A 907 0.34 -18.37 -43.24
N ILE A 908 0.99 -19.42 -43.74
CA ILE A 908 1.51 -20.53 -42.96
C ILE A 908 3.02 -20.36 -42.86
N THR A 909 3.53 -20.19 -41.65
CA THR A 909 4.90 -19.70 -41.41
C THR A 909 5.75 -20.67 -40.59
N GLY A 910 5.13 -21.73 -40.05
CA GLY A 910 5.74 -22.56 -39.03
C GLY A 910 5.94 -21.80 -37.71
N ALA A 911 6.78 -22.35 -36.83
CA ALA A 911 7.15 -21.66 -35.59
C ALA A 911 7.88 -20.34 -35.88
N PHE A 912 7.68 -19.34 -35.03
CA PHE A 912 8.45 -18.08 -35.07
C PHE A 912 9.86 -18.35 -34.58
N PHE A 913 10.82 -18.53 -35.48
CA PHE A 913 12.13 -19.13 -35.19
C PHE A 913 12.87 -18.43 -34.04
N ASP A 914 13.00 -17.11 -34.14
CA ASP A 914 13.67 -16.24 -33.18
C ASP A 914 13.00 -16.31 -31.79
N TRP A 915 11.69 -16.20 -31.73
CA TRP A 915 10.94 -16.36 -30.48
C TRP A 915 11.04 -17.79 -29.93
N ALA A 916 10.92 -18.80 -30.79
CA ALA A 916 10.86 -20.19 -30.43
C ALA A 916 12.22 -20.70 -29.91
N LEU A 917 13.32 -20.15 -30.42
CA LEU A 917 14.68 -20.42 -29.97
C LEU A 917 14.96 -19.72 -28.63
N GLN A 918 14.58 -18.44 -28.49
CA GLN A 918 14.79 -17.68 -27.25
C GLN A 918 13.94 -18.17 -26.07
N THR A 919 12.76 -18.75 -26.34
CA THR A 919 11.87 -19.29 -25.31
C THR A 919 12.09 -20.77 -25.00
N GLY A 920 12.95 -21.44 -25.78
CA GLY A 920 13.16 -22.88 -25.70
C GLY A 920 11.95 -23.71 -26.16
N PHE A 921 11.06 -23.12 -26.96
CA PHE A 921 9.94 -23.85 -27.57
C PHE A 921 10.44 -25.00 -28.45
N LEU A 922 11.51 -24.80 -29.22
CA LEU A 922 12.13 -25.82 -30.08
C LEU A 922 13.04 -26.82 -29.33
N GLY A 923 13.03 -26.82 -27.99
CA GLY A 923 13.84 -27.72 -27.18
C GLY A 923 15.27 -27.25 -26.90
N PHE A 924 15.67 -26.06 -27.34
CA PHE A 924 17.00 -25.50 -27.09
C PHE A 924 17.00 -24.55 -25.89
N ASN A 925 17.92 -24.76 -24.96
CA ASN A 925 18.19 -23.81 -23.87
C ASN A 925 19.53 -23.13 -24.12
N LEU A 926 19.47 -21.97 -24.79
CA LEU A 926 20.63 -21.16 -25.17
C LEU A 926 21.57 -20.85 -23.99
N LYS A 927 21.03 -20.70 -22.76
CA LYS A 927 21.82 -20.34 -21.58
C LYS A 927 22.53 -21.53 -20.92
N ALA A 928 21.95 -22.71 -21.03
CA ALA A 928 22.47 -23.92 -20.40
C ALA A 928 23.27 -24.78 -21.40
N CYS A 929 23.36 -24.34 -22.65
CA CYS A 929 23.88 -25.10 -23.78
C CYS A 929 23.33 -26.54 -23.76
N THR A 930 22.02 -26.67 -23.51
CA THR A 930 21.33 -27.96 -23.54
C THR A 930 20.31 -27.99 -24.67
N ALA A 931 20.24 -29.13 -25.34
CA ALA A 931 19.29 -29.39 -26.41
C ALA A 931 18.48 -30.63 -26.08
N LEU A 932 17.17 -30.46 -25.91
CA LEU A 932 16.19 -31.54 -25.91
C LEU A 932 15.78 -31.81 -27.36
N VAL A 933 16.38 -32.84 -27.94
CA VAL A 933 16.22 -33.23 -29.32
C VAL A 933 15.14 -34.29 -29.43
N TYR A 934 14.13 -34.02 -30.23
CA TYR A 934 12.98 -34.90 -30.41
C TYR A 934 13.14 -35.78 -31.63
N ASP A 935 12.78 -37.05 -31.51
CA ASP A 935 12.84 -38.06 -32.59
C ASP A 935 14.20 -38.06 -33.33
N LYS A 936 15.28 -37.92 -32.56
CA LYS A 936 16.69 -37.83 -33.02
C LYS A 936 17.04 -36.55 -33.80
N GLY A 937 16.12 -35.59 -33.92
CA GLY A 937 16.37 -34.27 -34.47
C GLY A 937 16.65 -34.24 -35.95
N VAL A 938 16.24 -35.27 -36.68
CA VAL A 938 16.50 -35.46 -38.11
C VAL A 938 15.34 -35.01 -39.00
N VAL A 939 14.17 -34.74 -38.42
CA VAL A 939 12.97 -34.35 -39.15
C VAL A 939 13.15 -32.91 -39.66
N PRO A 940 13.11 -32.66 -40.97
CA PRO A 940 13.10 -31.31 -41.51
C PRO A 940 11.78 -30.63 -41.19
N PHE A 941 11.85 -29.35 -40.82
CA PHE A 941 10.67 -28.51 -40.65
C PHE A 941 11.00 -27.08 -41.06
N SER A 942 10.00 -26.41 -41.58
CA SER A 942 10.09 -25.03 -42.03
C SER A 942 9.65 -24.07 -40.93
N THR A 943 10.39 -22.97 -40.80
CA THR A 943 10.22 -21.98 -39.73
C THR A 943 10.59 -20.60 -40.24
N SER A 944 10.00 -19.56 -39.65
CA SER A 944 10.18 -18.18 -40.10
C SER A 944 10.54 -17.27 -38.94
N THR A 945 11.44 -16.32 -39.16
CA THR A 945 11.67 -15.23 -38.21
C THR A 945 10.53 -14.23 -38.25
N LEU A 946 10.30 -13.50 -37.15
CA LEU A 946 9.29 -12.43 -37.12
C LEU A 946 9.50 -11.36 -38.23
N PRO A 947 10.73 -10.92 -38.55
CA PRO A 947 10.98 -10.05 -39.71
C PRO A 947 10.55 -10.65 -41.06
N GLN A 948 10.84 -11.94 -41.31
CA GLN A 948 10.44 -12.60 -42.56
C GLN A 948 8.92 -12.68 -42.71
N ILE A 949 8.21 -13.00 -41.62
CA ILE A 949 6.74 -13.02 -41.60
C ILE A 949 6.19 -11.62 -41.92
N SER A 950 6.79 -10.58 -41.33
CA SER A 950 6.37 -9.19 -41.55
C SER A 950 6.55 -8.77 -43.01
N ARG A 951 7.69 -9.12 -43.63
CA ARG A 951 7.93 -8.88 -45.06
C ARG A 951 6.96 -9.66 -45.95
N ALA A 952 6.64 -10.89 -45.59
CA ALA A 952 5.74 -11.72 -46.37
C ALA A 952 4.29 -11.19 -46.39
N ILE A 953 3.81 -10.65 -45.27
CA ILE A 953 2.48 -10.01 -45.20
C ILE A 953 2.41 -8.83 -46.19
N VAL A 954 3.45 -8.00 -46.23
CA VAL A 954 3.57 -6.87 -47.18
C VAL A 954 3.60 -7.40 -48.62
N ALA A 955 4.47 -8.35 -48.92
CA ALA A 955 4.63 -8.90 -50.28
C ALA A 955 3.36 -9.57 -50.83
N VAL A 956 2.57 -10.24 -49.96
CA VAL A 956 1.27 -10.81 -50.33
C VAL A 956 0.28 -9.73 -50.80
N LEU A 957 0.31 -8.55 -50.18
CA LEU A 957 -0.57 -7.44 -50.55
C LEU A 957 -0.04 -6.64 -51.75
N GLU A 958 1.28 -6.63 -51.99
CA GLU A 958 1.87 -6.05 -53.21
C GLU A 958 1.63 -6.94 -54.44
N ASN A 959 1.44 -8.25 -54.22
CA ASN A 959 1.19 -9.25 -55.26
C ASN A 959 -0.16 -9.98 -55.06
N PRO A 960 -1.29 -9.25 -54.99
CA PRO A 960 -2.57 -9.80 -54.50
C PRO A 960 -3.13 -10.90 -55.40
N ALA A 961 -2.89 -10.83 -56.71
CA ALA A 961 -3.32 -11.82 -57.70
C ALA A 961 -2.60 -13.17 -57.53
N VAL A 962 -1.33 -13.14 -57.13
CA VAL A 962 -0.53 -14.35 -56.95
C VAL A 962 -0.98 -15.12 -55.71
N ALA A 963 -1.37 -14.42 -54.65
CA ALA A 963 -1.68 -14.99 -53.33
C ALA A 963 -3.20 -15.09 -53.02
N ALA A 964 -4.09 -14.83 -53.98
CA ALA A 964 -5.53 -14.80 -53.74
C ALA A 964 -6.13 -16.19 -53.47
N ASN A 965 -7.08 -16.24 -52.52
CA ASN A 965 -7.96 -17.36 -52.16
C ASN A 965 -7.23 -18.66 -51.87
N GLN A 966 -6.11 -18.57 -51.16
CA GLN A 966 -5.27 -19.74 -50.90
C GLN A 966 -4.40 -19.61 -49.65
N TYR A 967 -3.83 -20.76 -49.29
CA TYR A 967 -2.77 -20.87 -48.30
C TYR A 967 -1.43 -20.58 -48.97
N VAL A 968 -0.63 -19.74 -48.33
CA VAL A 968 0.70 -19.32 -48.77
C VAL A 968 1.70 -19.76 -47.72
N TYR A 969 2.70 -20.52 -48.16
CA TYR A 969 3.71 -21.11 -47.28
C TYR A 969 4.97 -20.26 -47.32
N VAL A 970 5.34 -19.70 -46.18
CA VAL A 970 6.49 -18.80 -46.04
C VAL A 970 7.45 -19.41 -45.03
N GLU A 971 8.73 -19.28 -45.31
CA GLU A 971 9.80 -19.70 -44.40
C GLU A 971 10.96 -18.72 -44.45
N SER A 972 11.73 -18.68 -43.37
CA SER A 972 13.11 -18.22 -43.43
C SER A 972 13.98 -19.34 -43.98
N PHE A 973 13.79 -20.56 -43.47
CA PHE A 973 14.51 -21.75 -43.86
C PHE A 973 13.79 -23.04 -43.44
N THR A 974 14.08 -24.14 -44.16
CA THR A 974 13.78 -25.52 -43.77
C THR A 974 14.99 -26.12 -43.07
N VAL A 975 14.82 -26.59 -41.83
CA VAL A 975 15.92 -27.03 -40.97
C VAL A 975 15.54 -28.25 -40.13
N THR A 976 16.55 -28.96 -39.64
CA THR A 976 16.39 -30.00 -38.61
C THR A 976 16.88 -29.48 -37.25
N GLN A 977 16.44 -30.08 -36.14
CA GLN A 977 16.98 -29.74 -34.83
C GLN A 977 18.51 -29.97 -34.77
N ASN A 978 19.03 -30.98 -35.48
CA ASN A 978 20.47 -31.21 -35.55
C ASN A 978 21.20 -30.09 -36.31
N GLN A 979 20.59 -29.51 -37.34
CA GLN A 979 21.17 -28.35 -38.04
C GLN A 979 21.12 -27.08 -37.19
N ILE A 980 20.05 -26.87 -36.44
CA ILE A 980 19.96 -25.76 -35.48
C ILE A 980 21.03 -25.93 -34.41
N LEU A 981 21.18 -27.14 -33.85
CA LEU A 981 22.21 -27.46 -32.88
C LEU A 981 23.62 -27.18 -33.43
N ALA A 982 23.92 -27.63 -34.65
CA ALA A 982 25.21 -27.38 -35.28
C ALA A 982 25.46 -25.89 -35.53
N ALA A 983 24.43 -25.12 -35.93
CA ALA A 983 24.54 -23.68 -36.09
C ALA A 983 24.79 -22.98 -34.75
N LEU A 984 24.14 -23.44 -33.67
CA LEU A 984 24.34 -22.95 -32.31
C LEU A 984 25.75 -23.27 -31.81
N GLU A 985 26.22 -24.51 -31.94
CA GLU A 985 27.58 -24.92 -31.55
C GLU A 985 28.63 -24.13 -32.32
N ASN A 986 28.41 -23.88 -33.61
CA ASN A 986 29.32 -23.07 -34.42
C ASN A 986 29.30 -21.59 -34.01
N ALA A 987 28.12 -21.03 -33.69
CA ALA A 987 27.99 -19.63 -33.31
C ALA A 987 28.49 -19.36 -31.87
N THR A 988 28.26 -20.27 -30.93
CA THR A 988 28.70 -20.12 -29.54
C THR A 988 30.12 -20.60 -29.30
N GLY A 989 30.65 -21.50 -30.14
CA GLY A 989 31.93 -22.17 -29.92
C GLY A 989 31.93 -23.16 -28.76
N GLU A 990 30.75 -23.49 -28.21
CA GLU A 990 30.57 -24.40 -27.08
C GLU A 990 29.96 -25.74 -27.53
N SER A 991 30.30 -26.83 -26.83
CA SER A 991 29.63 -28.12 -27.02
C SER A 991 28.34 -28.20 -26.21
N TRP A 992 27.28 -28.75 -26.80
CA TRP A 992 25.97 -28.76 -26.17
C TRP A 992 25.63 -30.12 -25.54
N LYS A 993 25.00 -30.10 -24.37
CA LYS A 993 24.46 -31.31 -23.74
C LYS A 993 23.14 -31.70 -24.44
N VAL A 994 23.16 -32.80 -25.17
CA VAL A 994 22.00 -33.30 -25.92
C VAL A 994 21.26 -34.39 -25.15
N GLU A 995 19.96 -34.19 -24.95
CA GLU A 995 19.03 -35.19 -24.44
C GLU A 995 18.05 -35.57 -25.55
N ASN A 996 17.83 -36.86 -25.77
CA ASN A 996 16.93 -37.34 -26.82
C ASN A 996 15.59 -37.77 -26.23
N GLN A 997 14.49 -37.40 -26.88
CA GLN A 997 13.14 -37.77 -26.46
C GLN A 997 12.26 -38.14 -27.66
N SER A 998 11.36 -39.10 -27.50
CA SER A 998 10.39 -39.45 -28.56
C SER A 998 9.10 -38.66 -28.40
N PHE A 999 8.54 -38.17 -29.52
CA PHE A 999 7.26 -37.47 -29.47
C PHE A 999 6.08 -38.39 -29.17
N GLY A 1000 6.13 -39.67 -29.56
CA GLY A 1000 5.02 -40.62 -29.39
C GLY A 1000 4.41 -40.64 -27.97
N PRO A 1001 5.21 -40.94 -26.92
CA PRO A 1001 4.73 -40.91 -25.53
C PRO A 1001 4.26 -39.53 -25.07
N LEU A 1002 4.96 -38.47 -25.46
CA LEU A 1002 4.62 -37.09 -25.10
C LEU A 1002 3.28 -36.65 -25.68
N VAL A 1003 3.00 -37.03 -26.92
CA VAL A 1003 1.75 -36.72 -27.61
C VAL A 1003 0.59 -37.49 -26.96
N ALA A 1004 0.81 -38.75 -26.56
CA ALA A 1004 -0.21 -39.53 -25.87
C ALA A 1004 -0.61 -38.87 -24.53
N ASP A 1005 0.37 -38.54 -23.69
CA ASP A 1005 0.17 -37.81 -22.41
C ASP A 1005 -0.51 -36.45 -22.64
N ALA A 1006 0.01 -35.67 -23.60
CA ALA A 1006 -0.51 -34.35 -23.88
C ALA A 1006 -1.96 -34.38 -24.41
N LYS A 1007 -2.34 -35.39 -25.19
CA LYS A 1007 -3.73 -35.55 -25.65
C LYS A 1007 -4.67 -35.83 -24.48
N GLU A 1008 -4.29 -36.73 -23.57
CA GLU A 1008 -5.10 -37.06 -22.40
C GLU A 1008 -5.27 -35.85 -21.48
N ARG A 1009 -4.17 -35.16 -21.17
CA ARG A 1009 -4.19 -33.93 -20.36
C ARG A 1009 -5.04 -32.84 -21.00
N PHE A 1010 -4.90 -32.63 -22.30
CA PHE A 1010 -5.69 -31.64 -23.03
C PHE A 1010 -7.19 -31.97 -23.02
N GLN A 1011 -7.57 -33.25 -23.15
CA GLN A 1011 -8.97 -33.70 -23.04
C GLN A 1011 -9.54 -33.47 -21.63
N ASN A 1012 -8.69 -33.54 -20.60
CA ASN A 1012 -9.05 -33.27 -19.22
C ASN A 1012 -8.98 -31.78 -18.83
N GLY A 1013 -8.82 -30.87 -19.80
CA GLY A 1013 -8.87 -29.42 -19.60
C GLY A 1013 -7.52 -28.74 -19.34
N ASP A 1014 -6.40 -29.46 -19.35
CA ASP A 1014 -5.07 -28.86 -19.23
C ASP A 1014 -4.62 -28.22 -20.55
N LEU A 1015 -4.86 -26.91 -20.66
CA LEU A 1015 -4.49 -26.12 -21.85
C LEU A 1015 -2.97 -25.99 -22.05
N SER A 1016 -2.13 -26.29 -21.04
CA SER A 1016 -0.67 -26.25 -21.19
C SER A 1016 -0.16 -27.37 -22.11
N ALA A 1017 -0.89 -28.47 -22.20
CA ALA A 1017 -0.60 -29.61 -23.06
C ALA A 1017 -0.67 -29.24 -24.57
N ALA A 1018 -1.39 -28.18 -24.93
CA ALA A 1018 -1.45 -27.66 -26.30
C ALA A 1018 -0.07 -27.28 -26.86
N ARG A 1019 0.90 -26.93 -25.99
CA ARG A 1019 2.28 -26.64 -26.40
C ARG A 1019 2.94 -27.85 -27.06
N VAL A 1020 2.86 -29.01 -26.42
CA VAL A 1020 3.48 -30.26 -26.89
C VAL A 1020 2.82 -30.70 -28.20
N LEU A 1021 1.48 -30.62 -28.27
CA LEU A 1021 0.72 -30.97 -29.47
C LEU A 1021 1.05 -30.07 -30.67
N ASN A 1022 1.19 -28.76 -30.46
CA ASN A 1022 1.59 -27.83 -31.52
C ASN A 1022 3.05 -28.01 -31.95
N LEU A 1023 3.95 -28.34 -31.04
CA LEU A 1023 5.35 -28.62 -31.38
C LEU A 1023 5.45 -29.92 -32.20
N ALA A 1024 4.77 -30.97 -31.76
CA ALA A 1024 4.73 -32.25 -32.47
C ALA A 1024 4.09 -32.16 -33.86
N ALA A 1025 3.21 -31.18 -34.10
CA ALA A 1025 2.59 -30.94 -35.40
C ALA A 1025 3.57 -30.47 -36.47
N GLY A 1026 4.72 -29.91 -36.09
CA GLY A 1026 5.76 -29.49 -37.02
C GLY A 1026 7.04 -30.32 -36.97
N LEU A 1027 7.36 -30.96 -35.83
CA LEU A 1027 8.68 -31.58 -35.60
C LEU A 1027 8.66 -33.11 -35.43
N ALA A 1028 7.50 -33.74 -35.27
CA ALA A 1028 7.47 -35.17 -34.96
C ALA A 1028 7.61 -36.06 -36.21
N ASN A 1029 8.32 -37.18 -36.04
CA ASN A 1029 8.54 -38.14 -37.10
C ASN A 1029 7.36 -39.11 -37.20
N TRP A 1030 6.39 -38.80 -38.05
CA TRP A 1030 5.21 -39.62 -38.26
C TRP A 1030 5.35 -40.50 -39.51
N GLU A 1031 4.97 -41.79 -39.42
CA GLU A 1031 4.99 -42.71 -40.57
C GLU A 1031 4.09 -42.23 -41.73
N ASP A 1032 2.93 -41.63 -41.41
CA ASP A 1032 1.94 -41.11 -42.37
C ASP A 1032 1.45 -39.67 -42.02
N GLY A 1033 2.09 -39.00 -41.07
CA GLY A 1033 1.59 -37.78 -40.40
C GLY A 1033 2.21 -36.46 -40.89
N PRO A 1034 1.74 -35.31 -40.38
CA PRO A 1034 1.89 -34.03 -41.06
C PRO A 1034 3.35 -33.63 -41.24
N ASP A 1035 3.66 -33.12 -42.44
CA ASP A 1035 5.00 -32.66 -42.77
C ASP A 1035 5.14 -31.19 -42.40
N GLY A 1036 6.10 -30.90 -41.52
CA GLY A 1036 6.49 -29.53 -41.17
C GLY A 1036 7.35 -28.88 -42.25
N ASP A 1037 7.83 -29.62 -43.24
CA ASP A 1037 8.60 -29.11 -44.37
C ASP A 1037 7.68 -28.55 -45.47
N TRP A 1038 7.75 -27.25 -45.71
CA TRP A 1038 6.99 -26.62 -46.80
C TRP A 1038 7.46 -27.06 -48.19
N SER A 1039 8.66 -27.62 -48.33
CA SER A 1039 9.20 -28.10 -49.60
C SER A 1039 8.41 -29.28 -50.17
N THR A 1040 7.77 -30.07 -49.30
CA THR A 1040 6.95 -31.23 -49.69
C THR A 1040 5.50 -30.86 -49.94
N GLN A 1041 5.09 -29.63 -49.59
CA GLN A 1041 3.75 -29.15 -49.90
C GLN A 1041 3.60 -28.88 -51.40
N PRO A 1042 2.40 -29.10 -51.98
CA PRO A 1042 2.12 -28.75 -53.37
C PRO A 1042 2.45 -27.28 -53.67
N GLY A 1043 3.51 -27.05 -54.45
CA GLY A 1043 3.97 -25.71 -54.83
C GLY A 1043 5.15 -25.16 -54.00
N GLY A 1044 5.59 -25.83 -52.94
CA GLY A 1044 6.74 -25.44 -52.14
C GLY A 1044 6.58 -24.12 -51.37
N SER A 1045 7.70 -23.59 -50.86
CA SER A 1045 7.77 -22.23 -50.30
C SER A 1045 7.48 -21.16 -51.35
N TRP A 1046 6.76 -20.13 -50.94
CA TRP A 1046 6.32 -19.04 -51.80
C TRP A 1046 7.28 -17.86 -51.82
N ASN A 1047 8.43 -17.95 -51.13
CA ASN A 1047 9.39 -16.86 -51.05
C ASN A 1047 9.77 -16.32 -52.43
N GLU A 1048 10.16 -17.18 -53.37
CA GLU A 1048 10.54 -16.76 -54.72
C GLU A 1048 9.38 -16.11 -55.49
N ARG A 1049 8.16 -16.64 -55.33
CA ARG A 1049 6.95 -16.11 -55.98
C ARG A 1049 6.56 -14.73 -55.45
N LEU A 1050 6.91 -14.45 -54.19
CA LEU A 1050 6.65 -13.19 -53.50
C LEU A 1050 7.87 -12.25 -53.51
N GLY A 1051 8.99 -12.64 -54.12
CA GLY A 1051 10.23 -11.86 -54.11
C GLY A 1051 10.88 -11.72 -52.74
N LEU A 1052 10.59 -12.64 -51.81
CA LEU A 1052 11.18 -12.66 -50.47
C LEU A 1052 12.56 -13.32 -50.53
N GLU A 1053 13.57 -12.62 -50.02
CA GLU A 1053 14.90 -13.20 -49.83
C GLU A 1053 14.86 -14.32 -48.79
N LYS A 1054 15.65 -15.38 -49.01
CA LYS A 1054 15.87 -16.41 -48.00
C LYS A 1054 16.85 -15.88 -46.96
N GLU A 1055 16.56 -16.14 -45.70
CA GLU A 1055 17.48 -15.84 -44.61
C GLU A 1055 18.44 -17.02 -44.41
N ASP A 1056 19.67 -16.74 -43.98
CA ASP A 1056 20.65 -17.77 -43.69
C ASP A 1056 20.55 -18.22 -42.22
N LEU A 1057 20.50 -19.54 -41.98
CA LEU A 1057 20.37 -20.09 -40.63
C LEU A 1057 21.53 -19.67 -39.73
N VAL A 1058 22.77 -19.69 -40.23
CA VAL A 1058 23.96 -19.39 -39.42
C VAL A 1058 23.99 -17.90 -39.08
N GLU A 1059 23.65 -17.03 -40.04
CA GLU A 1059 23.54 -15.60 -39.80
C GLU A 1059 22.42 -15.28 -38.79
N VAL A 1060 21.24 -15.88 -38.95
CA VAL A 1060 20.12 -15.66 -38.03
C VAL A 1060 20.45 -16.19 -36.63
N VAL A 1061 20.97 -17.41 -36.51
CA VAL A 1061 21.39 -17.97 -35.22
C VAL A 1061 22.49 -17.10 -34.60
N GLY A 1062 23.52 -16.72 -35.36
CA GLY A 1062 24.61 -15.86 -34.88
C GLY A 1062 24.20 -14.45 -34.49
N LYS A 1063 23.02 -13.96 -34.92
CA LYS A 1063 22.41 -12.72 -34.39
C LYS A 1063 21.61 -12.94 -33.11
N LEU A 1064 21.20 -14.18 -32.83
CA LEU A 1064 20.32 -14.55 -31.72
C LEU A 1064 21.08 -15.07 -30.48
N VAL A 1065 22.25 -15.68 -30.67
CA VAL A 1065 23.21 -16.05 -29.62
C VAL A 1065 24.35 -15.03 -29.56
#